data_AF-H2ISA8-F1
#
_entry.id   AF-H2ISA8-F1
#
_cell.length_a   1.000
_cell.length_b   1.000
_cell.length_c   1.000
_cell.angle_alpha   90.00
_cell.angle_beta   90.00
_cell.angle_gamma   90.00
#
_symmetry.space_group_name_H-M   'P 1'
#
loop_
_entity.id
_entity.type
_entity.pdbx_description
1 polymer ?
#
loop_
_entity_poly.entity_id
_entity_poly.type
_entity_poly.pdbx_seq_one_letter_code
_entity_poly.pdbx_strand_id
1 'polypeptide(L)'
;MLSIAPGLRRYAYNSNVLYHIRIFIALTGAAALPWWLGQFTLTIPLTLGVVAAALADLDDRLAGRLRNLLITLVCFFIASASIELLFPYPWLFAPGLMISTCGFILLGALGQRYATIAFGALLIAIYTMLGTSMYHIWYQQPLILLAGAIWYNLLTLAGHIIFPIRPLQDQISRCFTQLAAYLEAKATLFDPDQEDNNQQLVELAMANGQLVSTLNQTKNTLQTRLKGDRGQKGTRRTLHYYFVVQDIHERASSSHVQYLKLSEQFHHSDILFRFQRLMSMQARACLQLSQCILYRQQYTHNGQFERAFSRLEEALKRLESHNEHRETLQALRHLLRNLHAIDAQLANIESEQSLPENQTGKSPFAEDRLTGLDDIWLRISRHFTPQSVLFRHAIRMSVVLFVGYVFIQVSGLNHGYWILLTSLFVCQPNYSATRRRLALRIIGTLAGIALGIPILYFVPSVDGQMILIVISGLLFFAFRTVQYAQATMFITLLVLLCFNLLGEGFEVAIPRVIDTLIGCGIAWAAVTFIWPDWKFRQLDKVVSKTFDANCRYLDAILVQYHQGKDNSLDYRLARRDAHNCDAELASVVSNMSSERNNDPATLEAAFRLLCLNHTMLSYISALGAHREKLNDAETLRLLDDAACCVDGALHHLPSEAERIQNALGQLTARIQLRTADIDSKEQLVLQQIGLLVAHLPELTSLNTKILPAKSQL
;
A
#
# COMPACT_ATOMS: atom_id res chain seq x y z
N MET A 1 26.50 -33.90 11.71
CA MET A 1 25.04 -33.64 11.66
C MET A 1 24.78 -32.23 12.19
N LEU A 2 24.43 -31.25 11.34
CA LEU A 2 23.74 -29.96 11.65
C LEU A 2 23.93 -28.82 10.60
N SER A 3 24.32 -29.10 9.35
CA SER A 3 24.23 -28.07 8.28
C SER A 3 22.81 -27.86 7.73
N ILE A 4 21.85 -28.72 8.11
CA ILE A 4 20.45 -28.63 7.70
C ILE A 4 19.68 -27.59 8.54
N ALA A 5 20.14 -27.31 9.77
CA ALA A 5 19.48 -26.40 10.71
C ALA A 5 19.23 -24.97 10.19
N PRO A 6 20.17 -24.28 9.49
CA PRO A 6 19.88 -22.95 8.95
C PRO A 6 18.84 -22.98 7.83
N GLY A 7 18.81 -24.02 6.99
CA GLY A 7 17.80 -24.18 5.93
C GLY A 7 16.41 -24.47 6.49
N LEU A 8 16.31 -25.39 7.46
CA LEU A 8 15.08 -25.71 8.18
C LEU A 8 14.55 -24.50 8.98
N ARG A 9 15.46 -23.70 9.58
CA ARG A 9 15.11 -22.43 10.23
C ARG A 9 14.61 -21.42 9.21
N ARG A 10 15.25 -21.26 8.04
CA ARG A 10 14.73 -20.38 6.97
C ARG A 10 13.33 -20.81 6.52
N TYR A 11 13.06 -22.10 6.40
CA TYR A 11 11.76 -22.65 6.03
C TYR A 11 10.69 -22.41 7.11
N ALA A 12 11.00 -22.72 8.38
CA ALA A 12 10.09 -22.51 9.51
C ALA A 12 9.77 -21.01 9.72
N TYR A 13 10.71 -20.11 9.38
CA TYR A 13 10.57 -18.67 9.54
C TYR A 13 10.10 -17.93 8.27
N ASN A 14 9.82 -18.61 7.16
CA ASN A 14 9.16 -18.01 6.00
C ASN A 14 7.64 -17.94 6.20
N SER A 15 7.07 -16.74 6.34
CA SER A 15 5.64 -16.55 6.63
C SER A 15 4.72 -17.04 5.53
N ASN A 16 5.16 -17.00 4.27
CA ASN A 16 4.39 -17.57 3.15
C ASN A 16 4.28 -19.09 3.31
N VAL A 17 5.37 -19.76 3.71
CA VAL A 17 5.38 -21.21 3.93
C VAL A 17 4.42 -21.60 5.06
N LEU A 18 4.45 -20.92 6.20
CA LEU A 18 3.50 -21.21 7.28
C LEU A 18 2.04 -20.96 6.87
N TYR A 19 1.81 -19.91 6.08
CA TYR A 19 0.49 -19.64 5.53
C TYR A 19 0.03 -20.78 4.59
N HIS A 20 0.90 -21.26 3.69
CA HIS A 20 0.61 -22.37 2.80
C HIS A 20 0.39 -23.69 3.56
N ILE A 21 1.19 -23.97 4.59
CA ILE A 21 0.98 -25.14 5.47
C ILE A 21 -0.38 -25.06 6.16
N ARG A 22 -0.76 -23.88 6.66
CA ARG A 22 -2.08 -23.69 7.28
C ARG A 22 -3.21 -23.95 6.28
N ILE A 23 -3.10 -23.41 5.07
CA ILE A 23 -4.09 -23.62 4.00
C ILE A 23 -4.17 -25.10 3.63
N PHE A 24 -3.01 -25.78 3.52
CA PHE A 24 -2.96 -27.21 3.26
C PHE A 24 -3.68 -28.01 4.34
N ILE A 25 -3.38 -27.78 5.62
CA ILE A 25 -4.07 -28.45 6.74
C ILE A 25 -5.58 -28.14 6.72
N ALA A 26 -5.96 -26.89 6.44
CA ALA A 26 -7.35 -26.47 6.40
C ALA A 26 -8.14 -27.20 5.30
N LEU A 27 -7.60 -27.22 4.07
CA LEU A 27 -8.24 -27.87 2.92
C LEU A 27 -8.21 -29.40 3.04
N THR A 28 -7.12 -29.98 3.54
CA THR A 28 -7.07 -31.43 3.83
C THR A 28 -8.12 -31.81 4.85
N GLY A 29 -8.29 -31.04 5.93
CA GLY A 29 -9.37 -31.29 6.89
C GLY A 29 -10.77 -31.17 6.28
N ALA A 30 -10.98 -30.20 5.39
CA ALA A 30 -12.25 -29.99 4.69
C ALA A 30 -12.56 -31.06 3.62
N ALA A 31 -11.54 -31.72 3.05
CA ALA A 31 -11.73 -32.81 2.10
C ALA A 31 -11.81 -34.18 2.80
N ALA A 32 -10.96 -34.42 3.81
CA ALA A 32 -10.84 -35.70 4.48
C ALA A 32 -12.03 -36.04 5.37
N LEU A 33 -12.64 -35.04 6.05
CA LEU A 33 -13.80 -35.29 6.92
C LEU A 33 -15.03 -35.81 6.13
N PRO A 34 -15.49 -35.14 5.04
CA PRO A 34 -16.55 -35.68 4.18
C PRO A 34 -16.22 -37.05 3.57
N TRP A 35 -14.96 -37.25 3.16
CA TRP A 35 -14.49 -38.53 2.62
C TRP A 35 -14.59 -39.66 3.65
N TRP A 36 -14.16 -39.41 4.88
CA TRP A 36 -14.26 -40.38 5.98
C TRP A 36 -15.71 -40.70 6.36
N LEU A 37 -16.62 -39.72 6.26
CA LEU A 37 -18.05 -39.90 6.51
C LEU A 37 -18.82 -40.51 5.32
N GLY A 38 -18.17 -40.65 4.15
CA GLY A 38 -18.83 -41.10 2.92
C GLY A 38 -19.87 -40.12 2.36
N GLN A 39 -19.87 -38.85 2.79
CA GLN A 39 -20.85 -37.83 2.41
C GLN A 39 -20.22 -36.72 1.57
N PHE A 40 -20.08 -36.95 0.26
CA PHE A 40 -19.41 -36.02 -0.66
C PHE A 40 -20.13 -34.68 -0.84
N THR A 41 -21.44 -34.63 -0.56
CA THR A 41 -22.24 -33.39 -0.61
C THR A 41 -21.73 -32.32 0.37
N LEU A 42 -21.09 -32.73 1.47
CA LEU A 42 -20.51 -31.82 2.47
C LEU A 42 -19.22 -31.14 1.98
N THR A 43 -18.51 -31.74 1.03
CA THR A 43 -17.19 -31.25 0.57
C THR A 43 -17.27 -29.85 -0.01
N ILE A 44 -18.28 -29.56 -0.82
CA ILE A 44 -18.42 -28.25 -1.49
C ILE A 44 -18.62 -27.11 -0.48
N PRO A 45 -19.67 -27.10 0.37
CA PRO A 45 -19.85 -26.01 1.33
C PRO A 45 -18.73 -25.93 2.37
N LEU A 46 -18.15 -27.05 2.80
CA LEU A 46 -17.08 -27.04 3.80
C LEU A 46 -15.80 -26.40 3.23
N THR A 47 -15.40 -26.77 2.01
CA THR A 47 -14.24 -26.18 1.32
C THR A 47 -14.45 -24.71 0.97
N LEU A 48 -15.64 -24.34 0.48
CA LEU A 48 -15.98 -22.94 0.19
C LEU A 48 -16.02 -22.08 1.45
N GLY A 49 -16.47 -22.63 2.58
CA GLY A 49 -16.41 -21.98 3.90
C GLY A 49 -14.97 -21.68 4.34
N VAL A 50 -14.06 -22.65 4.18
CA VAL A 50 -12.61 -22.46 4.41
C VAL A 50 -12.06 -21.35 3.50
N VAL A 51 -12.40 -21.38 2.21
CA VAL A 51 -11.92 -20.39 1.23
C VAL A 51 -12.42 -18.98 1.58
N ALA A 52 -13.69 -18.84 1.95
CA ALA A 52 -14.27 -17.56 2.34
C ALA A 52 -13.63 -17.00 3.61
N ALA A 53 -13.42 -17.84 4.63
CA ALA A 53 -12.74 -17.44 5.85
C ALA A 53 -11.28 -17.04 5.60
N ALA A 54 -10.55 -17.76 4.75
CA ALA A 54 -9.18 -17.43 4.38
C ALA A 54 -9.06 -16.16 3.50
N LEU A 55 -10.11 -15.79 2.78
CA LEU A 55 -10.19 -14.51 2.05
C LEU A 55 -10.58 -13.34 2.97
N ALA A 56 -11.38 -13.60 4.01
CA ALA A 56 -11.81 -12.61 4.99
C ALA A 56 -10.86 -12.45 6.19
N ASP A 57 -9.83 -13.31 6.30
CA ASP A 57 -8.90 -13.32 7.42
C ASP A 57 -8.15 -12.00 7.58
N LEU A 58 -8.02 -11.56 8.82
CA LEU A 58 -7.37 -10.32 9.21
C LEU A 58 -6.36 -10.60 10.31
N ASP A 59 -5.18 -9.99 10.17
CA ASP A 59 -4.19 -10.00 11.22
C ASP A 59 -4.52 -8.96 12.29
N ASP A 60 -5.06 -9.44 13.41
CA ASP A 60 -5.34 -8.65 14.61
C ASP A 60 -4.77 -9.37 15.86
N ARG A 61 -4.73 -8.68 17.00
CA ARG A 61 -4.35 -9.24 18.31
C ARG A 61 -5.26 -10.40 18.68
N LEU A 62 -4.85 -11.34 19.55
CA LEU A 62 -5.69 -12.49 19.95
C LEU A 62 -7.13 -12.10 20.35
N ALA A 63 -7.30 -11.19 21.31
CA ALA A 63 -8.62 -10.74 21.75
C ALA A 63 -9.43 -10.00 20.66
N GLY A 64 -8.72 -9.26 19.79
CA GLY A 64 -9.31 -8.60 18.62
C GLY A 64 -9.78 -9.64 17.62
N ARG A 65 -8.91 -10.59 17.25
CA ARG A 65 -9.17 -11.70 16.34
C ARG A 65 -10.32 -12.58 16.81
N LEU A 66 -10.44 -12.84 18.11
CA LEU A 66 -11.58 -13.59 18.68
C LEU A 66 -12.89 -12.82 18.52
N ARG A 67 -12.88 -11.51 18.77
CA ARG A 67 -14.03 -10.64 18.49
C ARG A 67 -14.32 -10.53 16.98
N ASN A 68 -13.29 -10.47 16.14
CA ASN A 68 -13.42 -10.40 14.68
C ASN A 68 -14.05 -11.69 14.17
N LEU A 69 -13.56 -12.84 14.61
CA LEU A 69 -14.09 -14.15 14.33
C LEU A 69 -15.57 -14.23 14.69
N LEU A 70 -15.96 -13.82 15.90
CA LEU A 70 -17.36 -13.84 16.31
C LEU A 70 -18.24 -12.97 15.39
N ILE A 71 -17.80 -11.75 15.07
CA ILE A 71 -18.53 -10.87 14.14
C ILE A 71 -18.59 -11.49 12.74
N THR A 72 -17.49 -12.03 12.23
CA THR A 72 -17.43 -12.69 10.92
C THR A 72 -18.39 -13.86 10.85
N LEU A 73 -18.41 -14.74 11.87
CA LEU A 73 -19.31 -15.89 11.91
C LEU A 73 -20.78 -15.44 11.96
N VAL A 74 -21.12 -14.44 12.77
CA VAL A 74 -22.48 -13.90 12.83
C VAL A 74 -22.88 -13.30 11.48
N CYS A 75 -22.02 -12.49 10.85
CA CYS A 75 -22.28 -11.94 9.52
C CYS A 75 -22.42 -13.03 8.45
N PHE A 76 -21.57 -14.07 8.49
CA PHE A 76 -21.63 -15.20 7.56
C PHE A 76 -22.92 -15.99 7.72
N PHE A 77 -23.36 -16.21 8.96
CA PHE A 77 -24.63 -16.89 9.24
C PHE A 77 -25.82 -16.07 8.75
N ILE A 78 -25.88 -14.78 9.09
CA ILE A 78 -26.97 -13.89 8.64
C ILE A 78 -27.00 -13.83 7.12
N ALA A 79 -25.84 -13.63 6.48
CA ALA A 79 -25.74 -13.58 5.03
C ALA A 79 -26.23 -14.89 4.39
N SER A 80 -25.72 -16.03 4.83
CA SER A 80 -26.09 -17.34 4.28
C SER A 80 -27.57 -17.69 4.54
N ALA A 81 -28.06 -17.53 5.78
CA ALA A 81 -29.45 -17.77 6.12
C ALA A 81 -30.41 -16.83 5.37
N SER A 82 -30.03 -15.57 5.15
CA SER A 82 -30.86 -14.63 4.38
C SER A 82 -31.06 -15.09 2.94
N ILE A 83 -30.04 -15.73 2.34
CA ILE A 83 -30.16 -16.31 0.99
C ILE A 83 -31.19 -17.44 1.02
N GLU A 84 -31.00 -18.45 1.87
CA GLU A 84 -31.91 -19.61 1.95
C GLU A 84 -33.38 -19.22 2.19
N LEU A 85 -33.63 -18.18 3.00
CA LEU A 85 -34.98 -17.72 3.31
C LEU A 85 -35.61 -16.85 2.21
N LEU A 86 -34.82 -16.00 1.53
CA LEU A 86 -35.34 -15.08 0.51
C LEU A 86 -35.27 -15.66 -0.90
N PHE A 87 -34.45 -16.68 -1.15
CA PHE A 87 -34.26 -17.27 -2.48
C PHE A 87 -35.57 -17.74 -3.15
N PRO A 88 -36.55 -18.30 -2.42
CA PRO A 88 -37.86 -18.63 -2.97
C PRO A 88 -38.69 -17.42 -3.45
N TYR A 89 -38.32 -16.19 -3.08
CA TYR A 89 -39.04 -14.96 -3.37
C TYR A 89 -38.19 -13.98 -4.20
N PRO A 90 -38.02 -14.20 -5.53
CA PRO A 90 -37.12 -13.40 -6.37
C PRO A 90 -37.34 -11.89 -6.32
N TRP A 91 -38.60 -11.45 -6.22
CA TRP A 91 -39.00 -10.05 -6.13
C TRP A 91 -38.55 -9.35 -4.84
N LEU A 92 -38.40 -10.10 -3.74
CA LEU A 92 -37.87 -9.60 -2.47
C LEU A 92 -36.34 -9.76 -2.41
N PHE A 93 -35.84 -10.83 -3.00
CA PHE A 93 -34.43 -11.15 -3.04
C PHE A 93 -33.62 -10.09 -3.79
N ALA A 94 -34.06 -9.65 -4.97
CA ALA A 94 -33.27 -8.73 -5.79
C ALA A 94 -33.04 -7.36 -5.11
N PRO A 95 -34.07 -6.68 -4.54
CA PRO A 95 -33.87 -5.47 -3.74
C PRO A 95 -33.07 -5.74 -2.46
N GLY A 96 -33.30 -6.87 -1.80
CA GLY A 96 -32.55 -7.28 -0.61
C GLY A 96 -31.04 -7.44 -0.88
N LEU A 97 -30.68 -8.07 -1.99
CA LEU A 97 -29.30 -8.21 -2.46
C LEU A 97 -28.66 -6.85 -2.74
N MET A 98 -29.39 -5.95 -3.40
CA MET A 98 -28.90 -4.60 -3.71
C MET A 98 -28.63 -3.77 -2.44
N ILE A 99 -29.60 -3.73 -1.52
CA ILE A 99 -29.51 -2.95 -0.28
C ILE A 99 -28.42 -3.52 0.64
N SER A 100 -28.37 -4.84 0.82
CA SER A 100 -27.36 -5.50 1.65
C SER A 100 -25.96 -5.35 1.09
N THR A 101 -25.77 -5.47 -0.24
CA THR A 101 -24.48 -5.25 -0.90
C THR A 101 -23.97 -3.83 -0.65
N CYS A 102 -24.84 -2.82 -0.82
CA CYS A 102 -24.48 -1.42 -0.57
C CYS A 102 -24.05 -1.22 0.89
N GLY A 103 -24.86 -1.73 1.84
CA GLY A 103 -24.56 -1.65 3.27
C GLY A 103 -23.25 -2.33 3.65
N PHE A 104 -23.02 -3.56 3.16
CA PHE A 104 -21.79 -4.31 3.43
C PHE A 104 -20.55 -3.56 2.91
N ILE A 105 -20.57 -3.03 1.69
CA ILE A 105 -19.41 -2.31 1.16
C ILE A 105 -19.17 -1.01 1.93
N LEU A 106 -20.24 -0.31 2.34
CA LEU A 106 -20.12 0.92 3.12
C LEU A 106 -19.60 0.70 4.55
N LEU A 107 -19.78 -0.49 5.14
CA LEU A 107 -19.11 -0.84 6.40
C LEU A 107 -17.58 -0.74 6.29
N GLY A 108 -17.02 -0.82 5.08
CA GLY A 108 -15.61 -0.55 4.83
C GLY A 108 -15.13 0.85 5.23
N ALA A 109 -16.04 1.83 5.35
CA ALA A 109 -15.75 3.17 5.87
C ALA A 109 -15.21 3.15 7.31
N LEU A 110 -15.60 2.14 8.10
CA LEU A 110 -15.19 1.98 9.49
C LEU A 110 -13.76 1.42 9.62
N GLY A 111 -13.13 1.09 8.50
CA GLY A 111 -11.74 0.63 8.41
C GLY A 111 -11.61 -0.70 7.67
N GLN A 112 -10.36 -1.04 7.33
CA GLN A 112 -10.02 -2.24 6.55
C GLN A 112 -10.59 -3.53 7.13
N ARG A 113 -10.69 -3.62 8.46
CA ARG A 113 -11.29 -4.77 9.15
C ARG A 113 -12.73 -5.05 8.71
N TYR A 114 -13.56 -4.02 8.64
CA TYR A 114 -14.97 -4.22 8.32
C TYR A 114 -15.15 -4.47 6.82
N ALA A 115 -14.29 -3.89 5.98
CA ALA A 115 -14.29 -4.14 4.55
C ALA A 115 -14.04 -5.61 4.19
N THR A 116 -13.07 -6.29 4.82
CA THR A 116 -12.78 -7.71 4.51
C THR A 116 -13.86 -8.65 5.06
N ILE A 117 -14.42 -8.34 6.24
CA ILE A 117 -15.54 -9.11 6.81
C ILE A 117 -16.78 -9.00 5.91
N ALA A 118 -17.10 -7.79 5.46
CA ALA A 118 -18.19 -7.53 4.53
C ALA A 118 -18.00 -8.24 3.18
N PHE A 119 -16.80 -8.19 2.60
CA PHE A 119 -16.47 -8.93 1.38
C PHE A 119 -16.65 -10.44 1.58
N GLY A 120 -16.18 -10.99 2.71
CA GLY A 120 -16.38 -12.39 3.05
C GLY A 120 -17.86 -12.77 3.20
N ALA A 121 -18.67 -11.90 3.82
CA ALA A 121 -20.10 -12.16 4.01
C ALA A 121 -20.84 -12.19 2.67
N LEU A 122 -20.51 -11.26 1.76
CA LEU A 122 -21.05 -11.24 0.41
C LEU A 122 -20.59 -12.46 -0.41
N LEU A 123 -19.35 -12.89 -0.23
CA LEU A 123 -18.82 -14.10 -0.85
C LEU A 123 -19.56 -15.36 -0.37
N ILE A 124 -19.78 -15.49 0.94
CA ILE A 124 -20.57 -16.60 1.52
C ILE A 124 -22.02 -16.56 1.05
N ALA A 125 -22.62 -15.38 0.94
CA ALA A 125 -23.98 -15.25 0.39
C ALA A 125 -24.05 -15.88 -1.02
N ILE A 126 -23.12 -15.52 -1.91
CA ILE A 126 -23.07 -16.08 -3.27
C ILE A 126 -22.75 -17.59 -3.25
N TYR A 127 -21.86 -18.07 -2.36
CA TYR A 127 -21.62 -19.50 -2.20
C TYR A 127 -22.83 -20.28 -1.69
N THR A 128 -23.68 -19.62 -0.90
CA THR A 128 -24.93 -20.25 -0.45
C THR A 128 -25.83 -20.51 -1.65
N MET A 129 -25.93 -19.57 -2.59
CA MET A 129 -26.72 -19.73 -3.84
C MET A 129 -26.30 -20.95 -4.69
N LEU A 130 -25.04 -21.39 -4.60
CA LEU A 130 -24.56 -22.58 -5.33
C LEU A 130 -25.15 -23.90 -4.81
N GLY A 131 -25.62 -23.94 -3.57
CA GLY A 131 -26.04 -25.18 -2.89
C GLY A 131 -27.49 -25.21 -2.42
N THR A 132 -28.30 -24.19 -2.74
CA THR A 132 -29.70 -24.09 -2.28
C THR A 132 -30.58 -25.26 -2.73
N SER A 133 -30.21 -25.98 -3.80
CA SER A 133 -30.90 -27.18 -4.26
C SER A 133 -30.43 -28.48 -3.58
N MET A 134 -29.29 -28.44 -2.88
CA MET A 134 -28.61 -29.63 -2.34
C MET A 134 -29.10 -30.01 -0.93
N TYR A 135 -29.80 -29.10 -0.24
CA TYR A 135 -30.21 -29.27 1.15
C TYR A 135 -31.68 -28.87 1.34
N HIS A 136 -32.44 -29.69 2.07
CA HIS A 136 -33.87 -29.44 2.30
C HIS A 136 -34.16 -28.50 3.46
N ILE A 137 -33.22 -28.36 4.40
CA ILE A 137 -33.40 -27.57 5.61
C ILE A 137 -32.58 -26.28 5.52
N TRP A 138 -33.24 -25.13 5.67
CA TRP A 138 -32.66 -23.79 5.44
C TRP A 138 -31.38 -23.48 6.24
N TYR A 139 -31.15 -24.12 7.39
CA TYR A 139 -29.96 -23.88 8.22
C TYR A 139 -28.81 -24.85 7.96
N GLN A 140 -29.03 -25.94 7.22
CA GLN A 140 -28.03 -27.00 7.07
C GLN A 140 -26.80 -26.52 6.29
N GLN A 141 -26.99 -25.94 5.11
CA GLN A 141 -25.89 -25.40 4.32
C GLN A 141 -25.17 -24.24 5.01
N PRO A 142 -25.86 -23.23 5.60
CA PRO A 142 -25.21 -22.21 6.42
C PRO A 142 -24.31 -22.78 7.50
N LEU A 143 -24.77 -23.79 8.26
CA LEU A 143 -23.97 -24.37 9.34
C LEU A 143 -22.70 -25.07 8.81
N ILE A 144 -22.76 -25.74 7.66
CA ILE A 144 -21.58 -26.40 7.07
C ILE A 144 -20.57 -25.37 6.55
N LEU A 145 -21.05 -24.30 5.90
CA LEU A 145 -20.21 -23.16 5.50
C LEU A 145 -19.50 -22.54 6.72
N LEU A 146 -20.24 -22.34 7.82
CA LEU A 146 -19.67 -21.87 9.09
C LEU A 146 -18.67 -22.87 9.69
N ALA A 147 -18.94 -24.17 9.63
CA ALA A 147 -18.02 -25.18 10.13
C ALA A 147 -16.65 -25.10 9.43
N GLY A 148 -16.65 -24.90 8.10
CA GLY A 148 -15.43 -24.68 7.33
C GLY A 148 -14.71 -23.38 7.74
N ALA A 149 -15.48 -22.31 7.94
CA ALA A 149 -14.94 -21.04 8.41
C ALA A 149 -14.34 -21.15 9.82
N ILE A 150 -14.99 -21.86 10.74
CA ILE A 150 -14.51 -22.13 12.11
C ILE A 150 -13.23 -22.94 12.06
N TRP A 151 -13.18 -24.03 11.27
CA TRP A 151 -12.01 -24.88 11.14
C TRP A 151 -10.77 -24.10 10.72
N TYR A 152 -10.88 -23.29 9.65
CA TYR A 152 -9.80 -22.43 9.22
C TYR A 152 -9.37 -21.47 10.33
N ASN A 153 -10.33 -20.77 10.95
CA ASN A 153 -10.03 -19.79 11.98
C ASN A 153 -9.39 -20.39 13.23
N LEU A 154 -9.76 -21.61 13.65
CA LEU A 154 -9.10 -22.33 14.74
C LEU A 154 -7.61 -22.58 14.43
N LEU A 155 -7.29 -22.99 13.21
CA LEU A 155 -5.90 -23.14 12.76
C LEU A 155 -5.16 -21.79 12.74
N THR A 156 -5.84 -20.70 12.37
CA THR A 156 -5.23 -19.36 12.44
C THR A 156 -4.92 -18.93 13.88
N LEU A 157 -5.84 -19.19 14.82
CA LEU A 157 -5.68 -18.87 16.23
C LEU A 157 -4.54 -19.67 16.85
N ALA A 158 -4.49 -20.98 16.59
CA ALA A 158 -3.38 -21.84 17.03
C ALA A 158 -2.03 -21.32 16.50
N GLY A 159 -1.95 -20.97 15.21
CA GLY A 159 -0.75 -20.40 14.62
C GLY A 159 -0.33 -19.06 15.25
N HIS A 160 -1.29 -18.23 15.66
CA HIS A 160 -0.99 -16.95 16.32
C HIS A 160 -0.54 -17.12 17.76
N ILE A 161 -1.07 -18.12 18.49
CA ILE A 161 -0.59 -18.46 19.84
C ILE A 161 0.88 -18.92 19.78
N ILE A 162 1.25 -19.69 18.76
CA ILE A 162 2.63 -20.16 18.57
C ILE A 162 3.55 -19.02 18.11
N PHE A 163 3.09 -18.12 17.23
CA PHE A 163 3.90 -17.05 16.63
C PHE A 163 3.24 -15.64 16.69
N PRO A 164 3.09 -15.02 17.87
CA PRO A 164 2.24 -13.81 18.04
C PRO A 164 2.76 -12.56 17.32
N ILE A 165 4.08 -12.35 17.28
CA ILE A 165 4.69 -11.09 16.78
C ILE A 165 5.02 -11.15 15.27
N ARG A 166 4.83 -12.29 14.61
CA ARG A 166 5.36 -12.53 13.26
C ARG A 166 4.78 -11.65 12.14
N PRO A 167 3.45 -11.43 12.03
CA PRO A 167 2.92 -10.54 10.99
C PRO A 167 3.48 -9.11 11.08
N LEU A 168 3.77 -8.67 12.31
CA LEU A 168 4.38 -7.37 12.56
C LEU A 168 5.87 -7.35 12.18
N GLN A 169 6.59 -8.46 12.39
CA GLN A 169 7.98 -8.63 11.90
C GLN A 169 8.03 -8.56 10.38
N ASP A 170 7.10 -9.21 9.69
CA ASP A 170 7.02 -9.19 8.23
C ASP A 170 6.78 -7.78 7.68
N GLN A 171 5.86 -7.02 8.30
CA GLN A 171 5.60 -5.63 7.91
C GLN A 171 6.83 -4.73 8.06
N ILE A 172 7.56 -4.86 9.17
CA ILE A 172 8.77 -4.07 9.42
C ILE A 172 9.92 -4.48 8.51
N SER A 173 10.07 -5.79 8.27
CA SER A 173 10.99 -6.29 7.25
C SER A 173 10.67 -5.69 5.88
N ARG A 174 9.39 -5.62 5.49
CA ARG A 174 8.97 -4.95 4.26
C ARG A 174 9.32 -3.46 4.27
N CYS A 175 9.17 -2.75 5.39
CA CYS A 175 9.61 -1.37 5.51
C CYS A 175 11.11 -1.21 5.18
N PHE A 176 11.98 -2.06 5.74
CA PHE A 176 13.43 -2.03 5.42
C PHE A 176 13.73 -2.44 3.98
N THR A 177 12.97 -3.39 3.41
CA THR A 177 13.12 -3.75 1.99
C THR A 177 12.72 -2.59 1.07
N GLN A 178 11.63 -1.88 1.37
CA GLN A 178 11.20 -0.71 0.60
C GLN A 178 12.15 0.48 0.81
N LEU A 179 12.70 0.63 2.00
CA LEU A 179 13.73 1.64 2.27
C LEU A 179 15.01 1.36 1.47
N ALA A 180 15.41 0.08 1.35
CA ALA A 180 16.51 -0.31 0.49
C ALA A 180 16.24 0.01 -0.98
N ALA A 181 15.04 -0.29 -1.48
CA ALA A 181 14.64 0.04 -2.86
C ALA A 181 14.67 1.55 -3.10
N TYR A 182 14.22 2.35 -2.13
CA TYR A 182 14.30 3.82 -2.18
C TYR A 182 15.75 4.32 -2.22
N LEU A 183 16.62 3.80 -1.34
CA LEU A 183 18.05 4.16 -1.33
C LEU A 183 18.75 3.78 -2.64
N GLU A 184 18.43 2.62 -3.21
CA GLU A 184 18.99 2.19 -4.50
C GLU A 184 18.50 3.09 -5.64
N ALA A 185 17.19 3.40 -5.68
CA ALA A 185 16.64 4.36 -6.65
C ALA A 185 17.31 5.74 -6.52
N LYS A 186 17.56 6.20 -5.29
CA LYS A 186 18.26 7.47 -5.04
C LYS A 186 19.73 7.41 -5.43
N ALA A 187 20.38 6.26 -5.25
CA ALA A 187 21.76 6.04 -5.68
C ALA A 187 21.92 6.17 -7.19
N THR A 188 20.91 5.75 -7.97
CA THR A 188 20.97 5.87 -9.43
C THR A 188 21.16 7.31 -9.89
N LEU A 189 20.60 8.32 -9.19
CA LEU A 189 20.74 9.75 -9.51
C LEU A 189 22.18 10.32 -9.44
N PHE A 190 23.14 9.52 -9.01
CA PHE A 190 24.57 9.86 -8.98
C PHE A 190 25.37 9.19 -10.12
N ASP A 191 24.70 8.70 -11.15
CA ASP A 191 25.37 8.21 -12.36
C ASP A 191 25.70 9.42 -13.27
N PRO A 192 26.99 9.66 -13.62
CA PRO A 192 27.38 10.77 -14.48
C PRO A 192 26.95 10.61 -15.94
N ASP A 193 26.76 9.38 -16.43
CA ASP A 193 26.49 9.10 -17.85
C ASP A 193 24.99 9.20 -18.20
N GLN A 194 24.21 9.89 -17.38
CA GLN A 194 22.77 9.97 -17.53
C GLN A 194 22.35 10.90 -18.67
N GLU A 195 21.45 10.40 -19.51
CA GLU A 195 20.66 11.24 -20.40
C GLU A 195 19.60 12.01 -19.59
N ASP A 196 19.29 13.24 -20.00
CA ASP A 196 18.29 14.13 -19.36
C ASP A 196 16.86 13.58 -19.52
N ASN A 197 16.57 12.48 -18.83
CA ASN A 197 15.28 11.83 -18.82
C ASN A 197 14.76 11.71 -17.38
N ASN A 198 13.55 12.21 -17.16
CA ASN A 198 12.87 12.23 -15.85
C ASN A 198 12.59 10.83 -15.27
N GLN A 199 12.89 9.75 -15.99
CA GLN A 199 12.55 8.39 -15.61
C GLN A 199 13.06 8.01 -14.21
N GLN A 200 14.31 8.33 -13.87
CA GLN A 200 14.87 7.98 -12.56
C GLN A 200 14.22 8.77 -11.42
N LEU A 201 13.87 10.04 -11.64
CA LEU A 201 13.11 10.84 -10.69
C LEU A 201 11.70 10.26 -10.49
N VAL A 202 11.08 9.76 -11.56
CA VAL A 202 9.79 9.04 -11.47
C VAL A 202 9.96 7.74 -10.66
N GLU A 203 11.00 6.95 -10.93
CA GLU A 203 11.30 5.73 -10.16
C GLU A 203 11.53 6.02 -8.68
N LEU A 204 12.27 7.08 -8.35
CA LEU A 204 12.47 7.54 -6.97
C LEU A 204 11.16 7.96 -6.30
N ALA A 205 10.33 8.74 -6.98
CA ALA A 205 9.02 9.18 -6.47
C ALA A 205 8.07 7.97 -6.24
N MET A 206 8.08 6.99 -7.15
CA MET A 206 7.32 5.76 -7.00
C MET A 206 7.83 4.92 -5.81
N ALA A 207 9.14 4.78 -5.66
CA ALA A 207 9.75 4.05 -4.54
C ALA A 207 9.40 4.74 -3.20
N ASN A 208 9.43 6.07 -3.15
CA ASN A 208 8.97 6.84 -1.99
C ASN A 208 7.50 6.55 -1.67
N GLY A 209 6.61 6.59 -2.67
CA GLY A 209 5.19 6.28 -2.49
C GLY A 209 4.94 4.88 -1.92
N GLN A 210 5.68 3.87 -2.39
CA GLN A 210 5.59 2.50 -1.87
C GLN A 210 6.09 2.39 -0.41
N LEU A 211 7.20 3.05 -0.09
CA LEU A 211 7.75 3.09 1.27
C LEU A 211 6.78 3.78 2.25
N VAL A 212 6.26 4.96 1.90
CA VAL A 212 5.29 5.71 2.72
C VAL A 212 4.00 4.90 2.94
N SER A 213 3.48 4.24 1.91
CA SER A 213 2.32 3.34 2.04
C SER A 213 2.60 2.20 3.03
N THR A 214 3.78 1.57 2.93
CA THR A 214 4.20 0.48 3.82
C THR A 214 4.39 0.96 5.27
N LEU A 215 4.97 2.15 5.47
CA LEU A 215 5.10 2.80 6.79
C LEU A 215 3.72 3.06 7.41
N ASN A 216 2.76 3.59 6.66
CA ASN A 216 1.40 3.84 7.14
C ASN A 216 0.67 2.55 7.54
N GLN A 217 0.77 1.49 6.71
CA GLN A 217 0.20 0.18 7.04
C GLN A 217 0.81 -0.41 8.33
N THR A 218 2.13 -0.30 8.47
CA THR A 218 2.87 -0.79 9.64
C THR A 218 2.51 -0.01 10.89
N LYS A 219 2.39 1.33 10.77
CA LYS A 219 1.92 2.21 11.85
C LYS A 219 0.52 1.81 12.33
N ASN A 220 -0.43 1.63 11.42
CA ASN A 220 -1.80 1.23 11.80
C ASN A 220 -1.80 -0.11 12.55
N THR A 221 -0.97 -1.06 12.13
CA THR A 221 -0.83 -2.37 12.79
C THR A 221 -0.12 -2.28 14.14
N LEU A 222 0.89 -1.40 14.28
CA LEU A 222 1.54 -1.11 15.55
C LEU A 222 0.56 -0.48 16.54
N GLN A 223 -0.25 0.48 16.09
CA GLN A 223 -1.23 1.17 16.92
C GLN A 223 -2.28 0.24 17.51
N THR A 224 -2.81 -0.70 16.72
CA THR A 224 -3.81 -1.66 17.21
C THR A 224 -3.23 -2.61 18.28
N ARG A 225 -1.93 -2.92 18.20
CA ARG A 225 -1.22 -3.79 19.15
C ARG A 225 -0.75 -3.06 20.42
N LEU A 226 -0.15 -1.87 20.30
CA LEU A 226 0.38 -1.08 21.42
C LEU A 226 -0.68 -0.65 22.44
N LYS A 227 -1.94 -0.50 22.01
CA LYS A 227 -3.07 -0.13 22.89
C LYS A 227 -3.43 -1.22 23.92
N GLY A 228 -3.09 -2.49 23.69
CA GLY A 228 -3.43 -3.60 24.59
C GLY A 228 -2.23 -4.35 25.18
N ASP A 229 -1.05 -4.19 24.59
CA ASP A 229 0.13 -5.02 24.85
C ASP A 229 1.29 -4.19 25.41
N ARG A 230 0.96 -3.23 26.29
CA ARG A 230 1.89 -2.31 27.00
C ARG A 230 2.85 -3.11 27.90
N GLY A 231 3.80 -3.83 27.33
CA GLY A 231 4.75 -4.62 28.10
C GLY A 231 5.53 -5.69 27.36
N GLN A 232 5.09 -6.16 26.18
CA GLN A 232 5.86 -7.18 25.48
C GLN A 232 7.16 -6.61 24.89
N LYS A 233 8.30 -7.19 25.31
CA LYS A 233 9.65 -6.85 24.81
C LYS A 233 9.72 -6.86 23.28
N GLY A 234 9.03 -7.81 22.63
CA GLY A 234 8.96 -7.92 21.17
C GLY A 234 8.27 -6.75 20.49
N THR A 235 7.12 -6.31 20.99
CA THR A 235 6.37 -5.16 20.44
C THR A 235 7.16 -3.86 20.60
N ARG A 236 7.89 -3.68 21.72
CA ARG A 236 8.79 -2.53 21.93
C ARG A 236 9.96 -2.52 20.94
N ARG A 237 10.62 -3.67 20.72
CA ARG A 237 11.70 -3.81 19.73
C ARG A 237 11.22 -3.43 18.33
N THR A 238 10.05 -3.92 17.94
CA THR A 238 9.44 -3.59 16.66
C THR A 238 9.10 -2.10 16.53
N LEU A 239 8.61 -1.47 17.60
CA LEU A 239 8.35 -0.03 17.60
C LEU A 239 9.65 0.78 17.42
N HIS A 240 10.74 0.36 18.06
CA HIS A 240 12.06 0.99 17.86
C HIS A 240 12.50 0.87 16.40
N TYR A 241 12.43 -0.32 15.79
CA TYR A 241 12.73 -0.50 14.36
C TYR A 241 11.87 0.37 13.46
N TYR A 242 10.59 0.56 13.77
CA TYR A 242 9.72 1.46 13.01
C TYR A 242 10.23 2.91 13.04
N PHE A 243 10.65 3.41 14.21
CA PHE A 243 11.21 4.75 14.32
C PHE A 243 12.54 4.89 13.58
N VAL A 244 13.40 3.87 13.66
CA VAL A 244 14.67 3.86 12.91
C VAL A 244 14.42 3.92 11.39
N VAL A 245 13.47 3.15 10.84
CA VAL A 245 13.11 3.28 9.42
C VAL A 245 12.60 4.68 9.11
N GLN A 246 11.73 5.23 9.96
CA GLN A 246 11.16 6.55 9.75
C GLN A 246 12.23 7.65 9.76
N ASP A 247 13.21 7.57 10.66
CA ASP A 247 14.29 8.54 10.80
C ASP A 247 15.31 8.40 9.65
N ILE A 248 15.60 7.16 9.21
CA ILE A 248 16.41 6.94 8.01
C ILE A 248 15.68 7.47 6.77
N HIS A 249 14.38 7.22 6.61
CA HIS A 249 13.59 7.74 5.50
C HIS A 249 13.60 9.27 5.45
N GLU A 250 13.46 9.96 6.59
CA GLU A 250 13.55 11.42 6.67
C GLU A 250 14.91 11.91 6.13
N ARG A 251 16.01 11.38 6.65
CA ARG A 251 17.36 11.77 6.22
C ARG A 251 17.66 11.39 4.77
N ALA A 252 17.20 10.21 4.36
CA ALA A 252 17.38 9.73 3.00
C ALA A 252 16.54 10.52 2.01
N SER A 253 15.42 11.13 2.43
CA SER A 253 14.59 11.98 1.56
C SER A 253 15.22 13.33 1.25
N SER A 254 16.08 13.85 2.13
CA SER A 254 16.73 15.15 1.96
C SER A 254 17.59 15.23 0.70
N SER A 255 17.43 16.29 -0.07
CA SER A 255 18.30 16.63 -1.21
C SER A 255 18.91 18.00 -0.99
N HIS A 256 20.19 18.16 -1.37
CA HIS A 256 20.95 19.39 -1.12
C HIS A 256 21.43 20.10 -2.38
N VAL A 257 21.30 19.45 -3.54
CA VAL A 257 21.61 20.01 -4.88
C VAL A 257 20.65 19.42 -5.90
N GLN A 258 20.50 20.11 -7.03
CA GLN A 258 19.98 19.54 -8.27
C GLN A 258 20.95 18.49 -8.84
N TYR A 259 20.47 17.28 -9.09
CA TYR A 259 21.28 16.15 -9.57
C TYR A 259 21.88 16.37 -10.97
N LEU A 260 21.15 17.04 -11.87
CA LEU A 260 21.66 17.42 -13.21
C LEU A 260 22.92 18.29 -13.11
N LYS A 261 22.87 19.34 -12.27
CA LYS A 261 24.03 20.22 -12.02
C LYS A 261 25.22 19.46 -11.40
N LEU A 262 24.95 18.46 -10.55
CA LEU A 262 25.99 17.58 -10.00
C LEU A 262 26.65 16.74 -11.10
N SER A 263 25.85 16.14 -11.97
CA SER A 263 26.34 15.33 -13.09
C SER A 263 27.22 16.16 -14.04
N GLU A 264 26.74 17.33 -14.48
CA GLU A 264 27.50 18.22 -15.37
C GLU A 264 28.84 18.67 -14.78
N GLN A 265 28.86 19.06 -13.50
CA GLN A 265 30.06 19.59 -12.85
C GLN A 265 31.08 18.51 -12.50
N PHE A 266 30.62 17.31 -12.16
CA PHE A 266 31.48 16.21 -11.69
C PHE A 266 31.51 15.03 -12.66
N HIS A 267 31.12 15.23 -13.91
CA HIS A 267 31.07 14.19 -14.95
C HIS A 267 32.38 13.38 -15.05
N HIS A 268 33.53 14.04 -14.94
CA HIS A 268 34.85 13.41 -15.02
C HIS A 268 35.46 13.03 -13.66
N SER A 269 34.70 13.17 -12.57
CA SER A 269 35.14 12.86 -11.21
C SER A 269 34.56 11.53 -10.72
N ASP A 270 35.32 10.79 -9.93
CA ASP A 270 34.85 9.56 -9.30
C ASP A 270 33.94 9.82 -8.08
N ILE A 271 33.71 11.09 -7.72
CA ILE A 271 32.96 11.48 -6.53
C ILE A 271 31.52 10.99 -6.55
N LEU A 272 30.84 11.08 -7.70
CA LEU A 272 29.45 10.66 -7.84
C LEU A 272 29.32 9.14 -7.67
N PHE A 273 30.21 8.36 -8.29
CA PHE A 273 30.29 6.91 -8.10
C PHE A 273 30.56 6.50 -6.64
N ARG A 274 31.35 7.29 -5.89
CA ARG A 274 31.59 7.01 -4.46
C ARG A 274 30.32 7.24 -3.62
N PHE A 275 29.55 8.28 -3.90
CA PHE A 275 28.26 8.51 -3.26
C PHE A 275 27.24 7.43 -3.63
N GLN A 276 27.12 7.10 -4.92
CA GLN A 276 26.30 5.99 -5.40
C GLN A 276 26.64 4.68 -4.67
N ARG A 277 27.93 4.31 -4.64
CA ARG A 277 28.41 3.10 -3.95
C ARG A 277 28.04 3.10 -2.47
N LEU A 278 28.21 4.21 -1.77
CA LEU A 278 27.91 4.31 -0.35
C LEU A 278 26.40 4.15 -0.08
N MET A 279 25.53 4.77 -0.89
CA MET A 279 24.08 4.58 -0.80
C MET A 279 23.67 3.13 -1.10
N SER A 280 24.22 2.50 -2.15
CA SER A 280 23.97 1.08 -2.44
C SER A 280 24.48 0.16 -1.30
N MET A 281 25.56 0.52 -0.61
CA MET A 281 25.99 -0.20 0.59
C MET A 281 24.96 -0.08 1.72
N GLN A 282 24.38 1.10 1.96
CA GLN A 282 23.31 1.31 2.95
C GLN A 282 22.01 0.59 2.57
N ALA A 283 21.67 0.55 1.28
CA ALA A 283 20.55 -0.23 0.76
C ALA A 283 20.73 -1.74 1.07
N ARG A 284 21.93 -2.28 0.80
CA ARG A 284 22.27 -3.67 1.15
C ARG A 284 22.23 -3.93 2.66
N ALA A 285 22.67 -2.98 3.48
CA ALA A 285 22.56 -3.06 4.94
C ALA A 285 21.10 -3.14 5.40
N CYS A 286 20.20 -2.33 4.81
CA CYS A 286 18.76 -2.40 5.06
C CYS A 286 18.16 -3.76 4.64
N LEU A 287 18.57 -4.33 3.50
CA LEU A 287 18.15 -5.68 3.08
C LEU A 287 18.65 -6.77 4.04
N GLN A 288 19.90 -6.68 4.50
CA GLN A 288 20.45 -7.62 5.47
C GLN A 288 19.69 -7.52 6.80
N LEU A 289 19.41 -6.32 7.28
CA LEU A 289 18.63 -6.09 8.49
C LEU A 289 17.19 -6.63 8.34
N SER A 290 16.56 -6.43 7.19
CA SER A 290 15.26 -7.03 6.85
C SER A 290 15.29 -8.56 6.99
N GLN A 291 16.33 -9.22 6.47
CA GLN A 291 16.52 -10.67 6.63
C GLN A 291 16.77 -11.07 8.09
N CYS A 292 17.58 -10.31 8.83
CA CYS A 292 17.83 -10.55 10.26
C CYS A 292 16.54 -10.47 11.09
N ILE A 293 15.66 -9.51 10.80
CA ILE A 293 14.36 -9.36 11.45
C ILE A 293 13.47 -10.58 11.19
N LEU A 294 13.40 -11.07 9.94
CA LEU A 294 12.60 -12.25 9.59
C LEU A 294 13.11 -13.53 10.28
N TYR A 295 14.42 -13.75 10.29
CA TYR A 295 15.03 -14.97 10.85
C TYR A 295 15.33 -14.89 12.35
N ARG A 296 15.04 -13.74 12.97
CA ARG A 296 15.37 -13.42 14.37
C ARG A 296 16.85 -13.65 14.66
N GLN A 297 17.69 -13.09 13.80
CA GLN A 297 19.13 -13.08 13.94
C GLN A 297 19.58 -11.68 14.38
N GLN A 298 20.70 -11.62 15.09
CA GLN A 298 21.31 -10.34 15.41
C GLN A 298 21.90 -9.74 14.14
N TYR A 299 21.64 -8.46 13.90
CA TYR A 299 22.24 -7.73 12.80
C TYR A 299 23.70 -7.41 13.15
N THR A 300 24.61 -7.71 12.22
CA THR A 300 26.03 -7.35 12.33
C THR A 300 26.36 -6.34 11.25
N HIS A 301 26.65 -5.12 11.67
CA HIS A 301 26.97 -4.02 10.78
C HIS A 301 28.34 -4.22 10.10
N ASN A 302 28.45 -3.81 8.84
CA ASN A 302 29.64 -4.06 8.02
C ASN A 302 30.76 -3.04 8.32
N GLY A 303 31.90 -3.49 8.83
CA GLY A 303 33.06 -2.61 9.10
C GLY A 303 33.67 -1.92 7.87
N GLN A 304 33.26 -2.28 6.65
CA GLN A 304 33.70 -1.60 5.42
C GLN A 304 33.18 -0.16 5.28
N PHE A 305 32.10 0.21 6.00
CA PHE A 305 31.55 1.57 5.96
C PHE A 305 32.58 2.61 6.38
N GLU A 306 33.30 2.39 7.47
CA GLU A 306 34.34 3.30 7.97
C GLU A 306 35.38 3.63 6.90
N ARG A 307 35.84 2.61 6.16
CA ARG A 307 36.77 2.78 5.04
C ARG A 307 36.14 3.55 3.88
N ALA A 308 34.88 3.27 3.55
CA ALA A 308 34.18 3.95 2.46
C ALA A 308 33.98 5.45 2.77
N PHE A 309 33.55 5.78 3.99
CA PHE A 309 33.41 7.16 4.47
C PHE A 309 34.75 7.90 4.47
N SER A 310 35.79 7.32 5.07
CA SER A 310 37.12 7.93 5.09
C SER A 310 37.64 8.24 3.69
N ARG A 311 37.50 7.31 2.73
CA ARG A 311 37.93 7.53 1.33
C ARG A 311 37.09 8.55 0.58
N LEU A 312 35.82 8.72 0.95
CA LEU A 312 34.95 9.74 0.37
C LEU A 312 35.28 11.13 0.94
N GLU A 313 35.57 11.23 2.23
CA GLU A 313 36.07 12.47 2.86
C GLU A 313 37.40 12.92 2.25
N GLU A 314 38.34 12.00 2.04
CA GLU A 314 39.60 12.30 1.34
C GLU A 314 39.37 12.82 -0.09
N ALA A 315 38.43 12.21 -0.82
CA ALA A 315 38.09 12.64 -2.19
C ALA A 315 37.48 14.05 -2.21
N LEU A 316 36.57 14.37 -1.29
CA LEU A 316 36.00 15.72 -1.16
C LEU A 316 37.07 16.76 -0.81
N LYS A 317 37.95 16.47 0.16
CA LYS A 317 39.06 17.36 0.53
C LYS A 317 39.99 17.65 -0.64
N ARG A 318 40.22 16.66 -1.53
CA ARG A 318 41.04 16.84 -2.73
C ARG A 318 40.37 17.73 -3.78
N LEU A 319 39.04 17.65 -3.91
CA LEU A 319 38.31 18.54 -4.83
C LEU A 319 38.29 19.99 -4.32
N GLU A 320 38.23 20.18 -3.00
CA GLU A 320 38.29 21.52 -2.39
C GLU A 320 39.59 22.26 -2.68
N SER A 321 40.72 21.55 -2.77
CA SER A 321 42.01 22.19 -3.06
C SER A 321 42.06 22.85 -4.45
N HIS A 322 41.14 22.49 -5.35
CA HIS A 322 41.07 23.03 -6.71
C HIS A 322 40.15 24.27 -6.80
N ASN A 323 39.47 24.67 -5.71
CA ASN A 323 38.63 25.88 -5.58
C ASN A 323 37.46 26.07 -6.56
N GLU A 324 37.21 25.12 -7.46
CA GLU A 324 36.05 25.14 -8.36
C GLU A 324 34.80 24.54 -7.68
N HIS A 325 33.61 25.06 -7.99
CA HIS A 325 32.30 24.54 -7.57
C HIS A 325 32.07 24.41 -6.04
N ARG A 326 32.53 25.40 -5.26
CA ARG A 326 32.44 25.42 -3.77
C ARG A 326 31.04 25.16 -3.19
N GLU A 327 29.99 25.74 -3.75
CA GLU A 327 28.60 25.54 -3.27
C GLU A 327 28.15 24.08 -3.39
N THR A 328 28.50 23.45 -4.50
CA THR A 328 28.14 22.06 -4.79
C THR A 328 28.91 21.10 -3.88
N LEU A 329 30.20 21.39 -3.63
CA LEU A 329 31.02 20.63 -2.68
C LEU A 329 30.47 20.70 -1.25
N GLN A 330 29.99 21.87 -0.81
CA GLN A 330 29.36 22.01 0.50
C GLN A 330 28.09 21.14 0.62
N ALA A 331 27.26 21.14 -0.40
CA ALA A 331 26.07 20.30 -0.40
C ALA A 331 26.39 18.79 -0.42
N LEU A 332 27.46 18.38 -1.10
CA LEU A 332 28.00 17.02 -0.99
C LEU A 332 28.49 16.71 0.43
N ARG A 333 29.07 17.67 1.17
CA ARG A 333 29.38 17.51 2.60
C ARG A 333 28.13 17.37 3.48
N HIS A 334 27.06 18.09 3.19
CA HIS A 334 25.78 17.91 3.89
C HIS A 334 25.20 16.52 3.62
N LEU A 335 25.28 16.07 2.36
CA LEU A 335 24.83 14.74 1.98
C LEU A 335 25.66 13.65 2.68
N LEU A 336 26.98 13.82 2.74
CA LEU A 336 27.86 12.93 3.49
C LEU A 336 27.50 12.85 4.97
N ARG A 337 27.20 13.99 5.61
CA ARG A 337 26.74 14.03 7.01
C ARG A 337 25.43 13.26 7.20
N ASN A 338 24.49 13.37 6.26
CA ASN A 338 23.26 12.58 6.30
C ASN A 338 23.54 11.08 6.15
N LEU A 339 24.44 10.69 5.25
CA LEU A 339 24.84 9.29 5.09
C LEU A 339 25.50 8.73 6.35
N HIS A 340 26.38 9.49 7.00
CA HIS A 340 26.95 9.12 8.31
C HIS A 340 25.86 8.92 9.38
N ALA A 341 24.88 9.82 9.43
CA ALA A 341 23.78 9.70 10.38
C ALA A 341 22.86 8.49 10.11
N ILE A 342 22.65 8.13 8.85
CA ILE A 342 21.94 6.88 8.47
C ILE A 342 22.75 5.66 8.90
N ASP A 343 24.06 5.67 8.65
CA ASP A 343 24.95 4.59 9.03
C ASP A 343 24.99 4.36 10.55
N ALA A 344 25.08 5.44 11.33
CA ALA A 344 25.02 5.39 12.78
C ALA A 344 23.71 4.77 13.30
N GLN A 345 22.57 5.07 12.66
CA GLN A 345 21.28 4.43 13.01
C GLN A 345 21.30 2.93 12.74
N LEU A 346 21.88 2.50 11.62
CA LEU A 346 22.00 1.08 11.27
C LEU A 346 22.98 0.36 12.21
N ALA A 347 24.11 0.97 12.54
CA ALA A 347 25.12 0.41 13.42
C ALA A 347 24.61 0.26 14.87
N ASN A 348 23.85 1.24 15.37
CA ASN A 348 23.37 1.28 16.76
C ASN A 348 21.99 0.63 16.97
N ILE A 349 21.39 0.07 15.91
CA ILE A 349 20.01 -0.47 15.98
C ILE A 349 19.85 -1.62 16.98
N GLU A 350 20.93 -2.35 17.28
CA GLU A 350 20.93 -3.41 18.29
C GLU A 350 21.44 -2.94 19.66
N SER A 351 22.16 -1.81 19.76
CA SER A 351 22.73 -1.30 21.02
C SER A 351 21.78 -0.34 21.76
N GLU A 352 20.95 0.44 21.07
CA GLU A 352 19.96 1.36 21.66
C GLU A 352 18.71 0.66 22.25
N GLN A 353 18.77 -0.66 22.50
CA GLN A 353 17.66 -1.45 23.02
C GLN A 353 17.27 -1.09 24.47
N SER A 354 18.06 -0.28 25.18
CA SER A 354 17.75 0.26 26.50
C SER A 354 17.04 1.63 26.41
N LEU A 355 15.80 1.64 25.92
CA LEU A 355 14.94 2.82 26.05
C LEU A 355 14.70 3.13 27.55
N PRO A 356 14.94 4.35 28.04
CA PRO A 356 14.63 4.72 29.42
C PRO A 356 13.13 4.65 29.66
N GLU A 357 12.77 4.13 30.84
CA GLU A 357 11.40 3.85 31.32
C GLU A 357 10.49 5.09 31.46
N ASN A 358 10.99 6.29 31.10
CA ASN A 358 10.44 7.60 31.49
C ASN A 358 9.70 8.39 30.40
N GLN A 359 9.34 7.81 29.24
CA GLN A 359 8.34 8.45 28.36
C GLN A 359 6.91 8.03 28.74
N THR A 360 6.58 8.21 30.02
CA THR A 360 5.23 8.20 30.57
C THR A 360 4.61 9.57 30.32
N GLY A 361 3.79 9.72 29.28
CA GLY A 361 3.03 10.96 29.12
C GLY A 361 1.99 10.95 28.01
N LYS A 362 2.35 10.60 26.77
CA LYS A 362 1.42 10.64 25.65
C LYS A 362 1.72 9.50 24.69
N SER A 363 0.70 8.71 24.33
CA SER A 363 0.81 7.75 23.22
C SER A 363 1.35 8.52 22.00
N PRO A 364 2.49 8.10 21.38
CA PRO A 364 3.02 8.73 20.14
C PRO A 364 2.03 8.66 18.96
N PHE A 365 0.93 7.96 19.15
CA PHE A 365 -0.12 7.70 18.19
C PHE A 365 -1.41 8.25 18.78
N ALA A 366 -1.87 9.38 18.24
CA ALA A 366 -3.11 10.02 18.62
C ALA A 366 -4.30 9.03 18.60
N GLU A 367 -5.19 9.22 19.56
CA GLU A 367 -6.29 8.34 19.91
C GLU A 367 -7.40 8.32 18.86
N ASP A 368 -7.25 7.48 17.84
CA ASP A 368 -8.38 7.12 16.98
C ASP A 368 -9.17 6.01 17.69
N ARG A 369 -10.05 6.38 18.64
CA ARG A 369 -11.09 5.50 19.20
C ARG A 369 -12.37 5.74 18.38
N LEU A 370 -13.14 4.68 18.13
CA LEU A 370 -14.56 4.82 17.80
C LEU A 370 -15.27 5.15 19.12
N THR A 371 -15.58 6.42 19.35
CA THR A 371 -16.29 6.87 20.56
C THR A 371 -17.79 6.92 20.31
N GLY A 372 -18.43 5.74 20.29
CA GLY A 372 -19.89 5.62 20.23
C GLY A 372 -20.49 5.40 18.83
N LEU A 373 -21.80 5.17 18.80
CA LEU A 373 -22.58 4.97 17.56
C LEU A 373 -22.66 6.24 16.71
N ASP A 374 -22.64 7.41 17.34
CA ASP A 374 -22.66 8.70 16.65
C ASP A 374 -21.39 8.91 15.82
N ASP A 375 -20.24 8.47 16.33
CA ASP A 375 -18.94 8.53 15.64
C ASP A 375 -18.88 7.55 14.45
N ILE A 376 -19.52 6.38 14.60
CA ILE A 376 -19.69 5.39 13.53
C ILE A 376 -20.57 5.97 12.42
N TRP A 377 -21.71 6.57 12.79
CA TRP A 377 -22.61 7.21 11.85
C TRP A 377 -21.97 8.42 11.16
N LEU A 378 -21.24 9.26 11.90
CA LEU A 378 -20.52 10.41 11.35
C LEU A 378 -19.44 9.99 10.33
N ARG A 379 -18.71 8.90 10.60
CA ARG A 379 -17.71 8.36 9.66
C ARG A 379 -18.40 7.83 8.41
N ILE A 380 -19.45 7.02 8.55
CA ILE A 380 -20.20 6.49 7.39
C ILE A 380 -20.85 7.64 6.60
N SER A 381 -21.41 8.63 7.28
CA SER A 381 -22.13 9.74 6.63
C SER A 381 -21.22 10.64 5.82
N ARG A 382 -19.97 10.84 6.24
CA ARG A 382 -18.93 11.53 5.45
C ARG A 382 -18.61 10.81 4.14
N HIS A 383 -18.85 9.50 4.07
CA HIS A 383 -18.68 8.72 2.85
C HIS A 383 -19.93 8.70 1.94
N PHE A 384 -21.10 9.21 2.37
CA PHE A 384 -22.29 9.38 1.52
C PHE A 384 -22.17 10.58 0.58
N THR A 385 -21.07 10.62 -0.17
CA THR A 385 -20.88 11.60 -1.23
C THR A 385 -20.46 10.88 -2.50
N PRO A 386 -20.96 11.30 -3.68
CA PRO A 386 -20.55 10.73 -4.96
C PRO A 386 -19.06 10.95 -5.26
N GLN A 387 -18.38 11.83 -4.51
CA GLN A 387 -16.93 12.02 -4.57
C GLN A 387 -16.17 10.85 -3.91
N SER A 388 -16.76 10.18 -2.92
CA SER A 388 -16.12 9.07 -2.22
C SER A 388 -15.95 7.85 -3.14
N VAL A 389 -14.73 7.33 -3.22
CA VAL A 389 -14.41 6.09 -3.97
C VAL A 389 -15.21 4.91 -3.40
N LEU A 390 -15.35 4.82 -2.08
CA LEU A 390 -16.07 3.74 -1.40
C LEU A 390 -17.55 3.70 -1.78
N PHE A 391 -18.22 4.86 -1.75
CA PHE A 391 -19.66 4.95 -2.06
C PHE A 391 -19.95 4.66 -3.53
N ARG A 392 -19.10 5.17 -4.45
CA ARG A 392 -19.19 4.82 -5.88
C ARG A 392 -19.06 3.32 -6.09
N HIS A 393 -18.09 2.70 -5.44
CA HIS A 393 -17.91 1.24 -5.51
C HIS A 393 -19.09 0.49 -4.91
N ALA A 394 -19.64 0.93 -3.77
CA ALA A 394 -20.81 0.32 -3.14
C ALA A 394 -22.02 0.30 -4.08
N ILE A 395 -22.35 1.44 -4.71
CA ILE A 395 -23.45 1.51 -5.68
C ILE A 395 -23.15 0.66 -6.91
N ARG A 396 -21.95 0.81 -7.49
CA ARG A 396 -21.55 0.05 -8.68
C ARG A 396 -21.69 -1.45 -8.46
N MET A 397 -21.18 -1.97 -7.35
CA MET A 397 -21.30 -3.37 -6.97
C MET A 397 -22.74 -3.80 -6.75
N SER A 398 -23.55 -2.97 -6.09
CA SER A 398 -24.96 -3.26 -5.85
C SER A 398 -25.76 -3.37 -7.15
N VAL A 399 -25.52 -2.44 -8.09
CA VAL A 399 -26.13 -2.47 -9.42
C VAL A 399 -25.65 -3.68 -10.22
N VAL A 400 -24.35 -3.99 -10.19
CA VAL A 400 -23.78 -5.14 -10.90
C VAL A 400 -24.38 -6.46 -10.41
N LEU A 401 -24.49 -6.66 -9.09
CA LEU A 401 -25.10 -7.87 -8.54
C LEU A 401 -26.61 -7.93 -8.79
N PHE A 402 -27.32 -6.79 -8.71
CA PHE A 402 -28.73 -6.70 -9.05
C PHE A 402 -29.00 -7.07 -10.51
N VAL A 403 -28.30 -6.44 -11.46
CA VAL A 403 -28.44 -6.70 -12.89
C VAL A 403 -28.04 -8.15 -13.22
N GLY A 404 -26.96 -8.65 -12.63
CA GLY A 404 -26.55 -10.04 -12.77
C GLY A 404 -27.64 -11.01 -12.30
N TYR A 405 -28.28 -10.73 -11.16
CA TYR A 405 -29.36 -11.58 -10.63
C TYR A 405 -30.62 -11.54 -11.50
N VAL A 406 -31.04 -10.35 -11.93
CA VAL A 406 -32.17 -10.20 -12.86
C VAL A 406 -31.90 -10.96 -14.16
N PHE A 407 -30.67 -10.87 -14.69
CA PHE A 407 -30.28 -11.63 -15.89
C PHE A 407 -30.40 -13.14 -15.68
N ILE A 408 -29.97 -13.67 -14.52
CA ILE A 408 -30.11 -15.10 -14.18
C ILE A 408 -31.60 -15.51 -14.17
N GLN A 409 -32.47 -14.71 -13.55
CA GLN A 409 -33.90 -15.00 -13.46
C GLN A 409 -34.59 -14.99 -14.84
N VAL A 410 -34.21 -14.05 -15.72
CA VAL A 410 -34.81 -13.93 -17.06
C VAL A 410 -34.30 -15.01 -18.01
N SER A 411 -33.02 -15.37 -17.91
CA SER A 411 -32.39 -16.33 -18.82
C SER A 411 -32.65 -17.79 -18.45
N GLY A 412 -33.03 -18.06 -17.20
CA GLY A 412 -33.24 -19.43 -16.71
C GLY A 412 -31.96 -20.28 -16.74
N LEU A 413 -30.78 -19.66 -16.71
CA LEU A 413 -29.51 -20.37 -16.81
C LEU A 413 -29.28 -21.28 -15.61
N ASN A 414 -29.06 -22.57 -15.89
CA ASN A 414 -28.54 -23.51 -14.90
C ASN A 414 -27.16 -23.01 -14.42
N HIS A 415 -26.99 -22.87 -13.11
CA HIS A 415 -25.76 -22.38 -12.46
C HIS A 415 -25.38 -20.91 -12.66
N GLY A 416 -26.30 -20.04 -13.12
CA GLY A 416 -26.00 -18.62 -13.41
C GLY A 416 -25.39 -17.79 -12.26
N TYR A 417 -25.38 -18.28 -11.02
CA TYR A 417 -24.76 -17.62 -9.85
C TYR A 417 -23.27 -17.32 -10.03
N TRP A 418 -22.58 -18.01 -10.95
CA TRP A 418 -21.19 -17.70 -11.30
C TRP A 418 -21.01 -16.33 -11.93
N ILE A 419 -22.07 -15.76 -12.54
CA ILE A 419 -22.10 -14.38 -13.03
C ILE A 419 -21.84 -13.44 -11.84
N LEU A 420 -22.62 -13.60 -10.76
CA LEU A 420 -22.49 -12.80 -9.54
C LEU A 420 -21.11 -12.95 -8.91
N LEU A 421 -20.62 -14.19 -8.80
CA LEU A 421 -19.31 -14.46 -8.22
C LEU A 421 -18.18 -13.84 -9.04
N THR A 422 -18.24 -13.97 -10.35
CA THR A 422 -17.24 -13.39 -11.26
C THR A 422 -17.25 -11.87 -11.18
N SER A 423 -18.44 -11.27 -11.21
CA SER A 423 -18.58 -9.83 -11.04
C SER A 423 -18.02 -9.33 -9.71
N LEU A 424 -18.25 -10.05 -8.60
CA LEU A 424 -17.69 -9.72 -7.27
C LEU A 424 -16.16 -9.71 -7.25
N PHE A 425 -15.50 -10.69 -7.86
CA PHE A 425 -14.04 -10.79 -7.84
C PHE A 425 -13.35 -9.80 -8.78
N VAL A 426 -14.02 -9.45 -9.88
CA VAL A 426 -13.42 -8.70 -10.97
C VAL A 426 -13.67 -7.20 -10.84
N CYS A 427 -14.85 -6.80 -10.39
CA CYS A 427 -15.17 -5.40 -10.19
C CYS A 427 -14.35 -4.84 -9.03
N GLN A 428 -13.46 -3.90 -9.33
CA GLN A 428 -12.62 -3.20 -8.37
C GLN A 428 -13.07 -1.73 -8.26
N PRO A 429 -12.66 -1.02 -7.20
CA PRO A 429 -12.94 0.41 -7.08
C PRO A 429 -12.40 1.22 -8.28
N ASN A 430 -11.23 0.83 -8.81
CA ASN A 430 -10.55 1.53 -9.91
C ASN A 430 -10.81 0.86 -11.26
N TYR A 431 -10.96 1.66 -12.33
CA TYR A 431 -11.15 1.14 -13.69
C TYR A 431 -9.98 0.29 -14.19
N SER A 432 -8.74 0.80 -14.13
CA SER A 432 -7.56 0.08 -14.64
C SER A 432 -7.40 -1.28 -13.95
N ALA A 433 -7.62 -1.32 -12.64
CA ALA A 433 -7.62 -2.54 -11.85
C ALA A 433 -8.71 -3.52 -12.30
N THR A 434 -9.94 -3.04 -12.56
CA THR A 434 -11.04 -3.87 -13.06
C THR A 434 -10.71 -4.44 -14.44
N ARG A 435 -10.25 -3.61 -15.38
CA ARG A 435 -9.86 -4.05 -16.74
C ARG A 435 -8.79 -5.14 -16.72
N ARG A 436 -7.76 -4.96 -15.90
CA ARG A 436 -6.71 -5.98 -15.73
C ARG A 436 -7.29 -7.27 -15.15
N ARG A 437 -8.15 -7.18 -14.13
CA ARG A 437 -8.80 -8.36 -13.54
C ARG A 437 -9.74 -9.08 -14.50
N LEU A 438 -10.49 -8.35 -15.32
CA LEU A 438 -11.37 -8.91 -16.36
C LEU A 438 -10.57 -9.84 -17.30
N ALA A 439 -9.48 -9.31 -17.89
CA ALA A 439 -8.63 -10.08 -18.80
C ALA A 439 -8.04 -11.32 -18.11
N LEU A 440 -7.46 -11.15 -16.92
CA LEU A 440 -6.83 -12.25 -16.19
C LEU A 440 -7.86 -13.31 -15.72
N ARG A 441 -9.09 -12.91 -15.40
CA ARG A 441 -10.18 -13.82 -15.03
C ARG A 441 -10.61 -14.68 -16.21
N ILE A 442 -10.76 -14.08 -17.39
CA ILE A 442 -11.12 -14.80 -18.62
C ILE A 442 -10.02 -15.80 -18.97
N ILE A 443 -8.77 -15.35 -19.07
CA ILE A 443 -7.62 -16.20 -19.40
C ILE A 443 -7.48 -17.34 -18.39
N GLY A 444 -7.54 -17.04 -17.09
CA GLY A 444 -7.42 -18.05 -16.04
C GLY A 444 -8.54 -19.08 -16.04
N THR A 445 -9.80 -18.66 -16.28
CA THR A 445 -10.94 -19.57 -16.30
C THR A 445 -10.89 -20.50 -17.51
N LEU A 446 -10.55 -19.97 -18.69
CA LEU A 446 -10.37 -20.77 -19.91
C LEU A 446 -9.24 -21.79 -19.73
N ALA A 447 -8.09 -21.38 -19.18
CA ALA A 447 -6.99 -22.29 -18.88
C ALA A 447 -7.40 -23.36 -17.84
N GLY A 448 -8.17 -22.96 -16.82
CA GLY A 448 -8.63 -23.87 -15.76
C GLY A 448 -9.57 -24.95 -16.29
N ILE A 449 -10.46 -24.61 -17.22
CA ILE A 449 -11.38 -25.57 -17.86
C ILE A 449 -10.63 -26.44 -18.86
N ALA A 450 -9.74 -25.84 -19.68
CA ALA A 450 -8.93 -26.57 -20.65
C ALA A 450 -8.04 -27.64 -19.98
N LEU A 451 -7.53 -27.37 -18.78
CA LEU A 451 -6.80 -28.36 -17.97
C LEU A 451 -7.74 -29.26 -17.16
N GLY A 452 -8.87 -28.73 -16.68
CA GLY A 452 -9.84 -29.45 -15.87
C GLY A 452 -10.46 -30.63 -16.61
N ILE A 453 -10.90 -30.45 -17.86
CA ILE A 453 -11.57 -31.50 -18.64
C ILE A 453 -10.69 -32.76 -18.79
N PRO A 454 -9.41 -32.68 -19.22
CA PRO A 454 -8.51 -33.83 -19.23
C PRO A 454 -8.32 -34.46 -17.85
N ILE A 455 -8.17 -33.64 -16.80
CA ILE A 455 -7.98 -34.14 -15.43
C ILE A 455 -9.20 -34.94 -14.97
N LEU A 456 -10.41 -34.45 -15.23
CA LEU A 456 -11.66 -35.15 -14.91
C LEU A 456 -11.76 -36.48 -15.66
N TYR A 457 -11.29 -36.52 -16.91
CA TYR A 457 -11.31 -37.74 -17.73
C TYR A 457 -10.29 -38.79 -17.25
N PHE A 458 -9.05 -38.38 -16.94
CA PHE A 458 -7.97 -39.30 -16.57
C PHE A 458 -7.94 -39.66 -15.08
N VAL A 459 -8.59 -38.88 -14.21
CA VAL A 459 -8.65 -39.11 -12.76
C VAL A 459 -10.11 -39.22 -12.29
N PRO A 460 -10.82 -40.29 -12.66
CA PRO A 460 -12.21 -40.49 -12.24
C PRO A 460 -12.33 -40.93 -10.78
N SER A 461 -11.24 -41.38 -10.14
CA SER A 461 -11.26 -41.85 -8.76
C SER A 461 -11.55 -40.73 -7.76
N VAL A 462 -12.41 -41.01 -6.79
CA VAL A 462 -12.77 -40.08 -5.70
C VAL A 462 -11.52 -39.67 -4.92
N ASP A 463 -10.65 -40.62 -4.59
CA ASP A 463 -9.42 -40.36 -3.84
C ASP A 463 -8.48 -39.42 -4.60
N GLY A 464 -8.37 -39.61 -5.92
CA GLY A 464 -7.59 -38.73 -6.79
C GLY A 464 -8.17 -37.31 -6.84
N GLN A 465 -9.49 -37.18 -6.94
CA GLN A 465 -10.17 -35.88 -6.93
C GLN A 465 -9.99 -35.15 -5.60
N MET A 466 -10.09 -35.84 -4.45
CA MET A 466 -9.87 -35.23 -3.13
C MET A 466 -8.46 -34.66 -3.00
N ILE A 467 -7.43 -35.41 -3.42
CA ILE A 467 -6.04 -34.94 -3.42
C ILE A 467 -5.89 -33.71 -4.34
N LEU A 468 -6.47 -33.76 -5.53
CA LEU A 468 -6.41 -32.66 -6.49
C LEU A 468 -7.18 -31.41 -6.03
N ILE A 469 -8.27 -31.55 -5.27
CA ILE A 469 -8.98 -30.43 -4.63
C ILE A 469 -8.06 -29.70 -3.66
N VAL A 470 -7.36 -30.45 -2.79
CA VAL A 470 -6.40 -29.88 -1.83
C VAL A 470 -5.25 -29.18 -2.54
N ILE A 471 -4.65 -29.82 -3.55
CA ILE A 471 -3.54 -29.25 -4.33
C ILE A 471 -4.01 -27.98 -5.06
N SER A 472 -5.15 -28.03 -5.74
CA SER A 472 -5.70 -26.88 -6.47
C SER A 472 -6.00 -25.71 -5.53
N GLY A 473 -6.59 -25.97 -4.36
CA GLY A 473 -6.85 -24.93 -3.38
C GLY A 473 -5.58 -24.34 -2.78
N LEU A 474 -4.56 -25.16 -2.50
CA LEU A 474 -3.26 -24.71 -2.04
C LEU A 474 -2.60 -23.78 -3.09
N LEU A 475 -2.59 -24.20 -4.36
CA LEU A 475 -2.02 -23.43 -5.46
C LEU A 475 -2.81 -22.13 -5.73
N PHE A 476 -4.14 -22.14 -5.59
CA PHE A 476 -4.94 -20.92 -5.63
C PHE A 476 -4.43 -19.88 -4.62
N PHE A 477 -4.28 -20.27 -3.36
CA PHE A 477 -3.79 -19.36 -2.32
C PHE A 477 -2.31 -19.00 -2.47
N ALA A 478 -1.49 -19.87 -3.08
CA ALA A 478 -0.09 -19.57 -3.40
C ALA A 478 0.06 -18.48 -4.47
N PHE A 479 -0.77 -18.53 -5.52
CA PHE A 479 -0.66 -17.60 -6.64
C PHE A 479 -1.53 -16.35 -6.51
N ARG A 480 -2.54 -16.31 -5.61
CA ARG A 480 -3.54 -15.22 -5.57
C ARG A 480 -2.96 -13.80 -5.49
N THR A 481 -1.82 -13.63 -4.82
CA THR A 481 -1.18 -12.31 -4.61
C THR A 481 -0.12 -11.98 -5.65
N VAL A 482 0.36 -12.96 -6.42
CA VAL A 482 1.47 -12.80 -7.36
C VAL A 482 0.97 -12.88 -8.80
N GLN A 483 0.18 -13.90 -9.13
CA GLN A 483 -0.27 -14.18 -10.49
C GLN A 483 -1.77 -14.56 -10.50
N TYR A 484 -2.62 -13.56 -10.68
CA TYR A 484 -4.08 -13.71 -10.53
C TYR A 484 -4.73 -14.63 -11.59
N ALA A 485 -4.17 -14.72 -12.80
CA ALA A 485 -4.66 -15.65 -13.83
C ALA A 485 -4.46 -17.12 -13.40
N GLN A 486 -3.27 -17.46 -12.89
CA GLN A 486 -2.95 -18.79 -12.35
C GLN A 486 -3.83 -19.11 -11.15
N ALA A 487 -4.05 -18.14 -10.25
CA ALA A 487 -4.98 -18.32 -9.13
C ALA A 487 -6.40 -18.63 -9.66
N THR A 488 -6.87 -17.89 -10.65
CA THR A 488 -8.19 -18.12 -11.28
C THR A 488 -8.28 -19.51 -11.93
N MET A 489 -7.21 -19.97 -12.55
CA MET A 489 -7.11 -21.32 -13.11
C MET A 489 -7.29 -22.38 -12.03
N PHE A 490 -6.55 -22.29 -10.93
CA PHE A 490 -6.60 -23.27 -9.84
C PHE A 490 -7.92 -23.27 -9.06
N ILE A 491 -8.55 -22.11 -8.83
CA ILE A 491 -9.88 -22.09 -8.19
C ILE A 491 -10.95 -22.65 -9.11
N THR A 492 -10.82 -22.48 -10.43
CA THR A 492 -11.74 -23.09 -11.40
C THR A 492 -11.57 -24.60 -11.41
N LEU A 493 -10.33 -25.09 -11.37
CA LEU A 493 -10.03 -26.52 -11.25
C LEU A 493 -10.59 -27.12 -9.94
N LEU A 494 -10.37 -26.45 -8.81
CA LEU A 494 -10.92 -26.86 -7.50
C LEU A 494 -12.44 -27.03 -7.57
N VAL A 495 -13.14 -26.04 -8.14
CA VAL A 495 -14.60 -26.06 -8.26
C VAL A 495 -15.05 -27.19 -9.19
N LEU A 496 -14.44 -27.35 -10.37
CA LEU A 496 -14.80 -28.43 -11.30
C LEU A 496 -14.64 -29.81 -10.65
N LEU A 497 -13.56 -30.03 -9.91
CA LEU A 497 -13.34 -31.27 -9.16
C LEU A 497 -14.40 -31.48 -8.06
N CYS A 498 -14.79 -30.41 -7.36
CA CYS A 498 -15.86 -30.46 -6.36
C CYS A 498 -17.22 -30.87 -6.97
N PHE A 499 -17.59 -30.32 -8.13
CA PHE A 499 -18.82 -30.70 -8.83
C PHE A 499 -18.73 -32.10 -9.46
N ASN A 500 -17.54 -32.54 -9.87
CA ASN A 500 -17.35 -33.89 -10.38
C ASN A 500 -17.59 -34.98 -9.32
N LEU A 501 -17.35 -34.69 -8.04
CA LEU A 501 -17.75 -35.58 -6.94
C LEU A 501 -19.26 -35.80 -6.85
N LEU A 502 -20.06 -34.89 -7.42
CA LEU A 502 -21.52 -34.99 -7.53
C LEU A 502 -21.98 -35.53 -8.90
N GLY A 503 -21.06 -35.84 -9.81
CA GLY A 503 -21.35 -36.30 -11.17
C GLY A 503 -21.55 -35.19 -12.21
N GLU A 504 -21.44 -33.92 -11.83
CA GLU A 504 -21.78 -32.76 -12.70
C GLU A 504 -20.55 -32.03 -13.26
N GLY A 505 -19.34 -32.60 -13.11
CA GLY A 505 -18.08 -31.91 -13.42
C GLY A 505 -17.95 -31.42 -14.87
N PHE A 506 -18.37 -32.23 -15.84
CA PHE A 506 -18.36 -31.87 -17.27
C PHE A 506 -19.49 -30.90 -17.63
N GLU A 507 -20.66 -31.04 -17.00
CA GLU A 507 -21.83 -30.21 -17.26
C GLU A 507 -21.60 -28.75 -16.86
N VAL A 508 -20.83 -28.51 -15.79
CA VAL A 508 -20.54 -27.17 -15.27
C VAL A 508 -19.44 -26.45 -16.05
N ALA A 509 -18.66 -27.15 -16.88
CA ALA A 509 -17.52 -26.58 -17.61
C ALA A 509 -17.92 -25.47 -18.60
N ILE A 510 -18.93 -25.72 -19.45
CA ILE A 510 -19.39 -24.73 -20.45
C ILE A 510 -20.11 -23.55 -19.80
N PRO A 511 -21.10 -23.76 -18.89
CA PRO A 511 -21.72 -22.67 -18.13
C PRO A 511 -20.70 -21.76 -17.48
N ARG A 512 -19.61 -22.33 -16.95
CA ARG A 512 -18.54 -21.55 -16.33
C ARG A 512 -17.86 -20.56 -17.28
N VAL A 513 -17.66 -20.89 -18.56
CA VAL A 513 -17.13 -19.95 -19.55
C VAL A 513 -18.13 -18.83 -19.80
N ILE A 514 -19.38 -19.20 -20.08
CA ILE A 514 -20.45 -18.27 -20.45
C ILE A 514 -20.71 -17.28 -19.30
N ASP A 515 -20.88 -17.79 -18.09
CA ASP A 515 -21.13 -16.98 -16.89
C ASP A 515 -19.94 -16.06 -16.58
N THR A 516 -18.72 -16.51 -16.85
CA THR A 516 -17.53 -15.67 -16.66
C THR A 516 -17.51 -14.53 -17.67
N LEU A 517 -17.85 -14.78 -18.94
CA LEU A 517 -17.93 -13.75 -19.97
C LEU A 517 -19.04 -12.74 -19.67
N ILE A 518 -20.22 -13.20 -19.24
CA ILE A 518 -21.34 -12.33 -18.88
C ILE A 518 -21.01 -11.51 -17.63
N GLY A 519 -20.52 -12.13 -16.57
CA GLY A 519 -20.13 -11.44 -15.33
C GLY A 519 -19.04 -10.40 -15.56
N CYS A 520 -18.07 -10.71 -16.43
CA CYS A 520 -17.07 -9.75 -16.90
C CYS A 520 -17.70 -8.61 -17.72
N GLY A 521 -18.62 -8.92 -18.63
CA GLY A 521 -19.32 -7.91 -19.44
C GLY A 521 -20.13 -6.92 -18.59
N ILE A 522 -20.89 -7.42 -17.62
CA ILE A 522 -21.68 -6.58 -16.69
C ILE A 522 -20.75 -5.70 -15.84
N ALA A 523 -19.68 -6.27 -15.29
CA ALA A 523 -18.72 -5.51 -14.50
C ALA A 523 -18.00 -4.44 -15.34
N TRP A 524 -17.62 -4.76 -16.57
CA TRP A 524 -17.01 -3.81 -17.51
C TRP A 524 -17.95 -2.65 -17.85
N ALA A 525 -19.22 -2.96 -18.17
CA ALA A 525 -20.23 -1.95 -18.47
C ALA A 525 -20.45 -1.03 -17.25
N ALA A 526 -20.55 -1.60 -16.05
CA ALA A 526 -20.76 -0.82 -14.84
C ALA A 526 -19.60 0.15 -14.55
N VAL A 527 -18.35 -0.28 -14.68
CA VAL A 527 -17.19 0.62 -14.44
C VAL A 527 -17.06 1.67 -15.56
N THR A 528 -17.49 1.35 -16.78
CA THR A 528 -17.44 2.29 -17.92
C THR A 528 -18.53 3.35 -17.86
N PHE A 529 -19.75 2.99 -17.47
CA PHE A 529 -20.92 3.87 -17.52
C PHE A 529 -21.32 4.47 -16.15
N ILE A 530 -21.10 3.76 -15.03
CA ILE A 530 -21.51 4.20 -13.69
C ILE A 530 -20.34 4.92 -12.99
N TRP A 531 -20.41 6.26 -12.99
CA TRP A 531 -19.37 7.15 -12.43
C TRP A 531 -17.95 6.76 -12.84
N PRO A 532 -17.59 6.92 -14.12
CA PRO A 532 -16.26 6.57 -14.60
C PRO A 532 -15.18 7.35 -13.85
N ASP A 533 -14.16 6.63 -13.37
CA ASP A 533 -13.16 7.18 -12.43
C ASP A 533 -12.32 8.32 -13.03
N TRP A 534 -12.13 8.34 -14.37
CA TRP A 534 -11.43 9.42 -15.08
C TRP A 534 -12.08 10.80 -14.90
N LYS A 535 -13.40 10.87 -14.79
CA LYS A 535 -14.11 12.14 -14.60
C LYS A 535 -13.92 12.73 -13.20
N PHE A 536 -13.36 11.97 -12.25
CA PHE A 536 -13.28 12.33 -10.84
C PHE A 536 -11.90 12.13 -10.22
N ARG A 537 -10.83 12.05 -11.04
CA ARG A 537 -9.45 11.92 -10.52
C ARG A 537 -9.04 13.06 -9.60
N GLN A 538 -9.75 14.18 -9.70
CA GLN A 538 -9.51 15.37 -8.90
C GLN A 538 -8.00 15.68 -8.82
N LEU A 539 -7.28 15.53 -9.93
CA LEU A 539 -5.83 15.78 -9.97
C LEU A 539 -5.55 17.20 -9.48
N ASP A 540 -6.43 18.13 -9.84
CA ASP A 540 -6.52 19.48 -9.29
C ASP A 540 -6.52 19.50 -7.75
N LYS A 541 -7.42 18.76 -7.11
CA LYS A 541 -7.52 18.75 -5.65
C LYS A 541 -6.38 18.00 -4.99
N VAL A 542 -5.86 16.94 -5.63
CA VAL A 542 -4.70 16.19 -5.11
C VAL A 542 -3.47 17.08 -5.16
N VAL A 543 -3.23 17.78 -6.27
CA VAL A 543 -2.14 18.75 -6.42
C VAL A 543 -2.28 19.88 -5.39
N SER A 544 -3.46 20.51 -5.29
CA SER A 544 -3.73 21.56 -4.29
C SER A 544 -3.46 21.07 -2.87
N LYS A 545 -3.99 19.89 -2.51
CA LYS A 545 -3.80 19.30 -1.18
C LYS A 545 -2.32 18.97 -0.90
N THR A 546 -1.57 18.54 -1.91
CA THR A 546 -0.13 18.29 -1.80
C THR A 546 0.64 19.59 -1.57
N PHE A 547 0.29 20.67 -2.26
CA PHE A 547 0.86 22.00 -2.04
C PHE A 547 0.53 22.52 -0.63
N ASP A 548 -0.73 22.46 -0.22
CA ASP A 548 -1.16 22.80 1.14
C ASP A 548 -0.37 22.03 2.21
N ALA A 549 -0.10 20.74 1.97
CA ALA A 549 0.63 19.90 2.90
C ALA A 549 2.13 20.23 2.95
N ASN A 550 2.73 20.59 1.81
CA ASN A 550 4.12 21.04 1.74
C ASN A 550 4.30 22.40 2.44
N CYS A 551 3.40 23.37 2.21
CA CYS A 551 3.41 24.65 2.92
C CYS A 551 3.31 24.45 4.43
N ARG A 552 2.33 23.66 4.89
CA ARG A 552 2.18 23.35 6.33
C ARG A 552 3.41 22.66 6.93
N TYR A 553 4.10 21.82 6.15
CA TYR A 553 5.34 21.21 6.61
C TYR A 553 6.48 22.24 6.71
N LEU A 554 6.60 23.13 5.72
CA LEU A 554 7.55 24.24 5.77
C LEU A 554 7.27 25.15 6.99
N ASP A 555 6.02 25.55 7.23
CA ASP A 555 5.62 26.35 8.40
C ASP A 555 6.00 25.69 9.72
N ALA A 556 5.77 24.38 9.84
CA ALA A 556 6.14 23.63 11.04
C ALA A 556 7.67 23.59 11.25
N ILE A 557 8.46 23.67 10.18
CA ILE A 557 9.92 23.79 10.24
C ILE A 557 10.34 25.22 10.63
N LEU A 558 9.69 26.26 10.09
CA LEU A 558 9.96 27.67 10.43
C LEU A 558 9.88 27.90 11.93
N VAL A 559 8.81 27.39 12.58
CA VAL A 559 8.63 27.50 14.02
C VAL A 559 9.85 26.97 14.79
N GLN A 560 10.49 25.90 14.31
CA GLN A 560 11.65 25.30 14.97
C GLN A 560 12.95 26.05 14.74
N TYR A 561 13.08 26.76 13.62
CA TYR A 561 14.21 27.67 13.41
C TYR A 561 14.13 28.90 14.32
N HIS A 562 12.93 29.38 14.65
CA HIS A 562 12.72 30.49 15.58
C HIS A 562 12.79 30.07 17.06
N GLN A 563 12.10 28.98 17.43
CA GLN A 563 11.89 28.60 18.83
C GLN A 563 12.85 27.51 19.32
N GLY A 564 13.48 26.80 18.39
CA GLY A 564 14.32 25.63 18.68
C GLY A 564 13.64 24.32 18.32
N LYS A 565 14.47 23.28 18.25
CA LYS A 565 14.06 21.95 17.79
C LYS A 565 13.12 21.29 18.78
N ASP A 566 11.93 20.93 18.30
CA ASP A 566 10.96 20.11 19.02
C ASP A 566 10.49 18.95 18.12
N ASN A 567 10.24 17.80 18.72
CA ASN A 567 9.59 16.66 18.05
C ASN A 567 8.10 16.64 18.38
N SER A 568 7.46 17.82 18.37
CA SER A 568 6.05 18.00 18.68
C SER A 568 5.16 17.14 17.78
N LEU A 569 3.94 16.87 18.26
CA LEU A 569 2.96 16.12 17.47
C LEU A 569 2.67 16.85 16.15
N ASP A 570 2.60 18.18 16.18
CA ASP A 570 2.25 19.02 15.02
C ASP A 570 3.30 18.91 13.90
N TYR A 571 4.59 19.01 14.23
CA TYR A 571 5.67 18.79 13.27
C TYR A 571 5.58 17.40 12.63
N ARG A 572 5.38 16.37 13.46
CA ARG A 572 5.31 14.97 13.00
C ARG A 572 4.09 14.72 12.11
N LEU A 573 2.97 15.38 12.39
CA LEU A 573 1.75 15.31 11.58
C LEU A 573 1.95 16.03 10.25
N ALA A 574 2.45 17.27 10.25
CA ALA A 574 2.70 18.05 9.04
C ALA A 574 3.67 17.33 8.09
N ARG A 575 4.80 16.84 8.62
CA ARG A 575 5.77 16.01 7.88
C ARG A 575 5.13 14.78 7.26
N ARG A 576 4.36 14.03 8.05
CA ARG A 576 3.68 12.82 7.57
C ARG A 576 2.70 13.16 6.45
N ASP A 577 1.92 14.20 6.64
CA ASP A 577 0.87 14.58 5.70
C ASP A 577 1.46 15.04 4.37
N ALA A 578 2.59 15.76 4.37
CA ALA A 578 3.33 16.11 3.16
C ALA A 578 3.79 14.87 2.37
N HIS A 579 4.48 13.92 3.02
CA HIS A 579 4.90 12.67 2.37
C HIS A 579 3.70 11.79 1.94
N ASN A 580 2.60 11.81 2.68
CA ASN A 580 1.38 11.10 2.29
C ASN A 580 0.74 11.69 1.03
N CYS A 581 0.69 13.03 0.92
CA CYS A 581 0.12 13.69 -0.25
C CYS A 581 1.04 13.53 -1.47
N ASP A 582 2.36 13.55 -1.30
CA ASP A 582 3.33 13.21 -2.35
C ASP A 582 3.14 11.75 -2.85
N ALA A 583 2.95 10.80 -1.93
CA ALA A 583 2.65 9.41 -2.28
C ALA A 583 1.28 9.24 -2.97
N GLU A 584 0.27 10.01 -2.54
CA GLU A 584 -1.05 10.06 -3.17
C GLU A 584 -0.96 10.60 -4.60
N LEU A 585 -0.22 11.69 -4.81
CA LEU A 585 0.05 12.26 -6.13
C LEU A 585 0.76 11.25 -7.04
N ALA A 586 1.81 10.60 -6.54
CA ALA A 586 2.53 9.54 -7.27
C ALA A 586 1.57 8.42 -7.71
N SER A 587 0.68 7.98 -6.81
CA SER A 587 -0.32 6.95 -7.14
C SER A 587 -1.31 7.42 -8.20
N VAL A 588 -1.81 8.65 -8.14
CA VAL A 588 -2.75 9.21 -9.12
C VAL A 588 -2.10 9.31 -10.50
N VAL A 589 -0.88 9.86 -10.59
CA VAL A 589 -0.13 10.01 -11.85
C VAL A 589 0.22 8.63 -12.44
N SER A 590 0.64 7.67 -11.62
CA SER A 590 0.90 6.29 -12.06
C SER A 590 -0.36 5.60 -12.59
N ASN A 591 -1.50 5.80 -11.94
CA ASN A 591 -2.76 5.26 -12.44
C ASN A 591 -3.17 5.90 -13.78
N MET A 592 -2.90 7.19 -13.98
CA MET A 592 -3.13 7.87 -15.25
C MET A 592 -2.31 7.27 -16.40
N SER A 593 -1.06 6.86 -16.18
CA SER A 593 -0.25 6.27 -17.27
C SER A 593 -0.75 4.92 -17.76
N SER A 594 -1.50 4.19 -16.93
CA SER A 594 -2.08 2.89 -17.30
C SER A 594 -3.30 2.98 -18.22
N GLU A 595 -3.75 4.19 -18.57
CA GLU A 595 -5.00 4.41 -19.29
C GLU A 595 -4.82 4.92 -20.72
N ARG A 596 -5.68 4.44 -21.63
CA ARG A 596 -5.52 4.63 -23.08
C ARG A 596 -6.00 6.00 -23.59
N ASN A 597 -6.84 6.71 -22.86
CA ASN A 597 -7.54 7.92 -23.34
C ASN A 597 -7.01 9.22 -22.73
N ASN A 598 -5.87 9.21 -22.04
CA ASN A 598 -5.29 10.43 -21.49
C ASN A 598 -4.53 11.19 -22.59
N ASP A 599 -4.71 12.50 -22.60
CA ASP A 599 -3.91 13.40 -23.43
C ASP A 599 -2.42 13.25 -23.05
N PRO A 600 -1.54 12.91 -24.00
CA PRO A 600 -0.11 12.73 -23.74
C PRO A 600 0.55 13.95 -23.09
N ALA A 601 0.14 15.16 -23.50
CA ALA A 601 0.71 16.40 -22.97
C ALA A 601 0.33 16.62 -21.49
N THR A 602 -0.91 16.35 -21.13
CA THR A 602 -1.37 16.39 -19.73
C THR A 602 -0.66 15.35 -18.86
N LEU A 603 -0.44 14.14 -19.40
CA LEU A 603 0.27 13.07 -18.70
C LEU A 603 1.74 13.42 -18.45
N GLU A 604 2.41 13.97 -19.46
CA GLU A 604 3.79 14.47 -19.35
C GLU A 604 3.89 15.59 -18.30
N ALA A 605 2.98 16.58 -18.36
CA ALA A 605 2.92 17.66 -17.39
C ALA A 605 2.69 17.14 -15.95
N ALA A 606 1.84 16.13 -15.77
CA ALA A 606 1.57 15.51 -14.48
C ALA A 606 2.80 14.76 -13.92
N PHE A 607 3.54 14.04 -14.77
CA PHE A 607 4.80 13.41 -14.36
C PHE A 607 5.87 14.43 -13.99
N ARG A 608 6.01 15.50 -14.79
CA ARG A 608 6.96 16.57 -14.50
C ARG A 608 6.62 17.30 -13.19
N LEU A 609 5.33 17.60 -12.96
CA LEU A 609 4.85 18.18 -11.71
C LEU A 609 5.14 17.26 -10.52
N LEU A 610 4.90 15.96 -10.64
CA LEU A 610 5.24 14.98 -9.61
C LEU A 610 6.74 15.03 -9.26
N CYS A 611 7.62 15.02 -10.26
CA CYS A 611 9.07 15.06 -10.04
C CYS A 611 9.51 16.36 -9.34
N LEU A 612 8.99 17.51 -9.78
CA LEU A 612 9.29 18.81 -9.16
C LEU A 612 8.74 18.90 -7.73
N ASN A 613 7.52 18.41 -7.49
CA ASN A 613 6.95 18.37 -6.15
C ASN A 613 7.77 17.48 -5.21
N HIS A 614 8.17 16.29 -5.66
CA HIS A 614 9.01 15.38 -4.88
C HIS A 614 10.38 16.01 -4.56
N THR A 615 10.95 16.72 -5.53
CA THR A 615 12.20 17.48 -5.36
C THR A 615 12.04 18.63 -4.35
N MET A 616 10.94 19.39 -4.45
CA MET A 616 10.59 20.46 -3.51
C MET A 616 10.45 19.91 -2.08
N LEU A 617 9.71 18.82 -1.91
CA LEU A 617 9.57 18.13 -0.63
C LEU A 617 10.94 17.66 -0.10
N SER A 618 11.85 17.24 -0.97
CA SER A 618 13.21 16.84 -0.58
C SER A 618 14.05 18.02 -0.06
N TYR A 619 13.87 19.23 -0.58
CA TYR A 619 14.49 20.45 -0.03
C TYR A 619 13.85 20.89 1.29
N ILE A 620 12.52 20.77 1.43
CA ILE A 620 11.83 21.00 2.71
C ILE A 620 12.32 19.99 3.76
N SER A 621 12.47 18.71 3.40
CA SER A 621 13.05 17.68 4.27
C SER A 621 14.50 17.96 4.65
N ALA A 622 15.29 18.55 3.76
CA ALA A 622 16.65 19.00 4.09
C ALA A 622 16.66 20.08 5.17
N LEU A 623 15.78 21.09 5.07
CA LEU A 623 15.56 22.07 6.13
C LEU A 623 15.10 21.37 7.43
N GLY A 624 14.15 20.45 7.34
CA GLY A 624 13.68 19.65 8.48
C GLY A 624 14.80 18.85 9.16
N ALA A 625 15.69 18.21 8.40
CA ALA A 625 16.78 17.40 8.95
C ALA A 625 17.83 18.24 9.71
N HIS A 626 18.04 19.49 9.28
CA HIS A 626 19.00 20.44 9.87
C HIS A 626 18.34 21.54 10.72
N ARG A 627 17.08 21.34 11.13
CA ARG A 627 16.34 22.30 11.94
C ARG A 627 16.92 22.44 13.34
N GLU A 628 17.35 23.64 13.68
CA GLU A 628 17.81 24.05 15.00
C GLU A 628 17.56 25.55 15.15
N LYS A 629 17.58 26.07 16.37
CA LYS A 629 17.37 27.51 16.59
C LYS A 629 18.47 28.32 15.88
N LEU A 630 18.06 29.26 15.02
CA LEU A 630 18.94 30.27 14.45
C LEU A 630 18.85 31.55 15.27
N ASN A 631 19.99 32.22 15.43
CA ASN A 631 20.06 33.51 16.13
C ASN A 631 20.16 34.69 15.15
N ASP A 632 20.47 34.41 13.90
CA ASP A 632 20.64 35.42 12.88
C ASP A 632 19.30 35.87 12.29
N ALA A 633 18.89 37.08 12.67
CA ALA A 633 17.59 37.65 12.34
C ALA A 633 17.39 37.87 10.84
N GLU A 634 18.46 38.08 10.07
CA GLU A 634 18.34 38.32 8.63
C GLU A 634 18.16 37.01 7.85
N THR A 635 18.84 35.90 8.22
CA THR A 635 18.52 34.57 7.68
C THR A 635 17.08 34.20 7.98
N LEU A 636 16.63 34.42 9.22
CA LEU A 636 15.26 34.13 9.63
C LEU A 636 14.24 34.91 8.80
N ARG A 637 14.47 36.21 8.56
CA ARG A 637 13.61 37.01 7.67
C ARG A 637 13.57 36.49 6.24
N LEU A 638 14.72 36.10 5.67
CA LEU A 638 14.75 35.52 4.32
C LEU A 638 14.02 34.18 4.24
N LEU A 639 14.10 33.39 5.31
CA LEU A 639 13.38 32.13 5.44
C LEU A 639 11.85 32.36 5.56
N ASP A 640 11.43 33.33 6.36
CA ASP A 640 10.02 33.73 6.49
C ASP A 640 9.47 34.28 5.17
N ASP A 641 10.23 35.16 4.50
CA ASP A 641 9.88 35.72 3.18
C ASP A 641 9.76 34.61 2.12
N ALA A 642 10.67 33.63 2.17
CA ALA A 642 10.64 32.50 1.26
C ALA A 642 9.42 31.60 1.47
N ALA A 643 9.06 31.30 2.72
CA ALA A 643 7.86 30.53 2.99
C ALA A 643 6.61 31.25 2.51
N CYS A 644 6.50 32.56 2.74
CA CYS A 644 5.41 33.38 2.21
C CYS A 644 5.38 33.38 0.68
N CYS A 645 6.54 33.46 0.01
CA CYS A 645 6.64 33.40 -1.45
C CYS A 645 6.26 32.01 -1.99
N VAL A 646 6.67 30.93 -1.34
CA VAL A 646 6.27 29.56 -1.69
C VAL A 646 4.75 29.40 -1.57
N ASP A 647 4.18 29.83 -0.43
CA ASP A 647 2.75 29.73 -0.20
C ASP A 647 1.94 30.55 -1.22
N GLY A 648 2.34 31.79 -1.46
CA GLY A 648 1.76 32.64 -2.51
C GLY A 648 1.88 32.01 -3.89
N ALA A 649 3.06 31.53 -4.27
CA ALA A 649 3.29 30.91 -5.58
C ALA A 649 2.48 29.62 -5.78
N LEU A 650 2.25 28.81 -4.75
CA LEU A 650 1.51 27.56 -4.91
C LEU A 650 -0.02 27.76 -4.94
N HIS A 651 -0.53 28.83 -4.33
CA HIS A 651 -1.98 29.07 -4.17
C HIS A 651 -2.55 30.21 -5.03
N HIS A 652 -1.72 30.96 -5.77
CA HIS A 652 -2.19 32.13 -6.51
C HIS A 652 -3.09 31.84 -7.72
N LEU A 653 -3.88 32.86 -8.07
CA LEU A 653 -4.62 32.97 -9.32
C LEU A 653 -3.70 33.53 -10.42
N PRO A 654 -3.98 33.23 -11.71
CA PRO A 654 -3.17 33.72 -12.85
C PRO A 654 -2.96 35.24 -12.88
N SER A 655 -3.88 36.01 -12.30
CA SER A 655 -3.83 37.47 -12.19
C SER A 655 -2.71 38.01 -11.29
N GLU A 656 -2.12 37.18 -10.43
CA GLU A 656 -1.06 37.59 -9.47
C GLU A 656 0.33 37.08 -9.88
N ALA A 657 0.43 36.36 -11.00
CA ALA A 657 1.65 35.70 -11.45
C ALA A 657 2.82 36.68 -11.63
N GLU A 658 2.57 37.86 -12.20
CA GLU A 658 3.60 38.87 -12.44
C GLU A 658 4.14 39.48 -11.13
N ARG A 659 3.26 39.70 -10.15
CA ARG A 659 3.64 40.18 -8.81
C ARG A 659 4.50 39.16 -8.08
N ILE A 660 4.15 37.88 -8.17
CA ILE A 660 4.89 36.79 -7.53
C ILE A 660 6.23 36.58 -8.21
N GLN A 661 6.31 36.62 -9.54
CA GLN A 661 7.59 36.56 -10.25
C GLN A 661 8.53 37.70 -9.84
N ASN A 662 8.00 38.93 -9.70
CA ASN A 662 8.78 40.06 -9.22
C ASN A 662 9.27 39.85 -7.77
N ALA A 663 8.41 39.36 -6.88
CA ALA A 663 8.79 39.06 -5.50
C ALA A 663 9.84 37.94 -5.42
N LEU A 664 9.71 36.87 -6.21
CA LEU A 664 10.69 35.79 -6.32
C LEU A 664 12.03 36.30 -6.86
N GLY A 665 12.02 37.19 -7.86
CA GLY A 665 13.23 37.82 -8.39
C GLY A 665 13.96 38.66 -7.33
N GLN A 666 13.22 39.48 -6.57
CA GLN A 666 13.78 40.28 -5.47
C GLN A 666 14.34 39.41 -4.35
N LEU A 667 13.63 38.35 -3.97
CA LEU A 667 14.08 37.39 -2.95
C LEU A 667 15.36 36.67 -3.41
N THR A 668 15.40 36.21 -4.66
CA THR A 668 16.58 35.55 -5.25
C THR A 668 17.80 36.48 -5.22
N ALA A 669 17.63 37.75 -5.60
CA ALA A 669 18.70 38.73 -5.54
C ALA A 669 19.20 38.95 -4.10
N ARG A 670 18.29 39.06 -3.12
CA ARG A 670 18.65 39.19 -1.70
C ARG A 670 19.40 37.97 -1.15
N ILE A 671 19.03 36.76 -1.58
CA ILE A 671 19.72 35.52 -1.20
C ILE A 671 21.14 35.50 -1.80
N GLN A 672 21.30 35.86 -3.07
CA GLN A 672 22.60 35.88 -3.76
C GLN A 672 23.56 36.94 -3.21
N LEU A 673 23.04 38.09 -2.78
CA LEU A 673 23.83 39.16 -2.17
C LEU A 673 24.37 38.78 -0.78
N ARG A 674 23.84 37.72 -0.18
CA ARG A 674 24.17 37.34 1.18
C ARG A 674 25.27 36.30 1.22
N THR A 675 26.36 36.68 1.87
CA THR A 675 27.48 35.80 2.17
C THR A 675 27.39 35.36 3.62
N ALA A 676 27.03 34.10 3.87
CA ALA A 676 27.23 33.49 5.19
C ALA A 676 28.56 32.72 5.22
N ASP A 677 29.07 32.43 6.41
CA ASP A 677 30.25 31.58 6.55
C ASP A 677 30.00 30.21 5.92
N ILE A 678 31.00 29.70 5.20
CA ILE A 678 30.86 28.52 4.32
C ILE A 678 30.48 27.25 5.11
N ASP A 679 30.79 27.17 6.40
CA ASP A 679 30.41 26.05 7.26
C ASP A 679 29.24 26.36 8.20
N SER A 680 28.60 27.52 8.03
CA SER A 680 27.50 27.99 8.87
C SER A 680 26.18 27.27 8.52
N LYS A 681 25.26 27.22 9.49
CA LYS A 681 23.92 26.63 9.30
C LYS A 681 23.05 27.55 8.44
N GLU A 682 23.31 28.84 8.55
CA GLU A 682 22.72 29.94 7.80
C GLU A 682 22.94 29.71 6.29
N GLN A 683 24.15 29.30 5.88
CA GLN A 683 24.45 29.00 4.48
C GLN A 683 23.61 27.84 3.93
N LEU A 684 23.39 26.77 4.72
CA LEU A 684 22.50 25.68 4.32
C LEU A 684 21.07 26.18 4.13
N VAL A 685 20.57 27.01 5.05
CA VAL A 685 19.22 27.55 4.96
C VAL A 685 19.07 28.43 3.72
N LEU A 686 20.03 29.32 3.45
CA LEU A 686 20.05 30.15 2.24
C LEU A 686 20.08 29.30 0.97
N GLN A 687 20.90 28.24 0.94
CA GLN A 687 20.97 27.31 -0.19
C GLN A 687 19.65 26.58 -0.43
N GLN A 688 19.02 26.04 0.62
CA GLN A 688 17.76 25.31 0.48
C GLN A 688 16.61 26.23 0.05
N ILE A 689 16.53 27.44 0.61
CA ILE A 689 15.57 28.46 0.16
C ILE A 689 15.80 28.81 -1.31
N GLY A 690 17.05 29.05 -1.71
CA GLY A 690 17.39 29.36 -3.10
C GLY A 690 16.96 28.26 -4.06
N LEU A 691 17.16 26.99 -3.67
CA LEU A 691 16.68 25.84 -4.44
C LEU A 691 15.15 25.80 -4.51
N LEU A 692 14.44 26.00 -3.40
CA LEU A 692 12.96 26.05 -3.40
C LEU A 692 12.45 27.13 -4.35
N VAL A 693 12.97 28.35 -4.25
CA VAL A 693 12.57 29.51 -5.05
C VAL A 693 12.84 29.29 -6.55
N ALA A 694 13.95 28.64 -6.90
CA ALA A 694 14.32 28.37 -8.29
C ALA A 694 13.35 27.43 -9.02
N HIS A 695 12.71 26.49 -8.32
CA HIS A 695 11.79 25.50 -8.93
C HIS A 695 10.34 25.97 -9.02
N LEU A 696 9.95 27.00 -8.27
CA LEU A 696 8.57 27.52 -8.25
C LEU A 696 8.04 27.95 -9.63
N PRO A 697 8.80 28.65 -10.51
CA PRO A 697 8.26 29.10 -11.80
C PRO A 697 7.83 27.96 -12.72
N GLU A 698 8.60 26.88 -12.81
CA GLU A 698 8.24 25.71 -13.61
C GLU A 698 7.04 24.97 -13.01
N LEU A 699 7.04 24.80 -11.67
CA LEU A 699 5.99 24.11 -10.95
C LEU A 699 4.63 24.83 -11.06
N THR A 700 4.62 26.16 -10.96
CA THR A 700 3.42 26.99 -11.16
C THR A 700 2.93 26.97 -12.61
N SER A 701 3.84 27.05 -13.59
CA SER A 701 3.51 26.89 -15.02
C SER A 701 2.85 25.54 -15.31
N LEU A 702 3.39 24.43 -14.79
CA LEU A 702 2.78 23.11 -14.94
C LEU A 702 1.43 23.00 -14.23
N ASN A 703 1.28 23.61 -13.05
CA ASN A 703 0.01 23.66 -12.35
C ASN A 703 -1.07 24.35 -13.19
N THR A 704 -0.76 25.48 -13.84
CA THR A 704 -1.72 26.16 -14.74
C THR A 704 -2.04 25.38 -16.00
N LYS A 705 -1.10 24.58 -16.53
CA LYS A 705 -1.38 23.66 -17.66
C LYS A 705 -2.32 22.52 -17.27
N ILE A 706 -2.19 22.00 -16.05
CA ILE A 706 -3.03 20.92 -15.52
C ILE A 706 -4.41 21.47 -15.08
N LEU A 707 -4.45 22.72 -14.63
CA LEU A 707 -5.64 23.47 -14.25
C LEU A 707 -6.00 24.49 -15.34
N PRO A 708 -6.57 24.10 -16.50
CA PRO A 708 -7.13 25.10 -17.40
C PRO A 708 -8.14 25.92 -16.60
N ALA A 709 -7.95 27.25 -16.62
CA ALA A 709 -8.60 28.22 -15.76
C ALA A 709 -10.02 27.79 -15.38
N LYS A 710 -10.33 27.78 -14.07
CA LYS A 710 -11.70 27.69 -13.56
C LYS A 710 -12.58 28.52 -14.50
N SER A 711 -13.37 27.85 -15.32
CA SER A 711 -14.41 28.54 -16.06
C SER A 711 -15.26 29.18 -14.98
N GLN A 712 -15.33 30.51 -15.05
CA GLN A 712 -16.28 31.30 -14.29
C GLN A 712 -17.66 30.71 -14.58
N LEU A 713 -18.19 29.95 -13.62
CA LEU A 713 -19.55 29.43 -13.60
C LEU A 713 -20.10 29.67 -12.20
#